data_AF-A0A8T2SS96-F1
#
_entry.id   AF-A0A8T2SS96-F1
#
_cell.length_a   1.000
_cell.length_b   1.000
_cell.length_c   1.000
_cell.angle_alpha   90.00
_cell.angle_beta   90.00
_cell.angle_gamma   90.00
#
_symmetry.space_group_name_H-M   'P 1'
#
loop_
_entity.id
_entity.type
_entity.pdbx_description
1 polymer ?
#
loop_
_entity_poly.entity_id
_entity_poly.type
_entity_poly.pdbx_seq_one_letter_code
_entity_poly.pdbx_strand_id
1 'polypeptide(L)'
;MMVDALLMNTSLTHLCYANTHINISSNGWEKLLSSHQSLTSLHLSAEQIKDNVVHAILNSLTASHRQITLECDEFLDCSIPRILDALRRSDTFYDVHLIGHPLKGHPAIAAQLAKNKERAESKFSEATERPSTVRLYLCGLPFSGKTTIRKSVAMCSASRSARYIGKLHRISTLSDNACRTRGIEVTALQNKEDESTRISIWDLAGQTEFHAFHDSMLPDMCDRAISPLFLFVWCPFRLDNAGRIITGENGRRVLKTKDEFSGDLRYWLRFVASKASPSESFKPKVFLAITRKDLLCDHNLSMWLRSDLEKIHREFTDHVEVDVEKGVFEVNATRPKSMALLTSYIFSVARTILDAAPLESKICEKVRRFLETSTSLHQLPPIIHKQELQRILSTEESLFLPRDTFDAVAKCLVNSGDIIFYVSVELVVLDVQWFCNKIMGDLLHFNVQCDASDGSKGFFTAVDLAKLLEEHVNQRKTSLRSMFIRSKLSPQIVDGRLLVQLLMCFRLDCEVDSRERHSMVFIPASLSGMKRKKAILQKDYFRPQESSLVVGRRLSVNDNLRTFLTPGVFPLLQVSFHNHLTPQQVHVTLAQDLIAFAMDGAEVFVELCRMEGHDAFIDVLVSFENCLLDDALEWMEENLLGKMKEVLAESRGIPGAEIR
;
A
#
# COMPACT_ATOMS: atom_id res chain seq x y z
N MET A 1 -18.86 27.95 35.33
CA MET A 1 -19.19 27.92 33.89
C MET A 1 -18.36 26.89 33.12
N MET A 2 -17.04 27.03 32.97
CA MET A 2 -16.24 26.04 32.20
C MET A 2 -16.13 24.66 32.88
N VAL A 3 -15.94 24.61 34.20
CA VAL A 3 -15.92 23.36 34.98
C VAL A 3 -17.28 22.66 34.95
N ASP A 4 -18.38 23.41 35.05
CA ASP A 4 -19.73 22.85 34.97
C ASP A 4 -20.02 22.28 33.57
N ALA A 5 -19.52 22.92 32.52
CA ALA A 5 -19.63 22.43 31.15
C ALA A 5 -18.80 21.15 30.92
N LEU A 6 -17.61 21.05 31.53
CA LEU A 6 -16.79 19.84 31.47
C LEU A 6 -17.43 18.71 32.28
N LEU A 7 -17.95 18.97 33.49
CA LEU A 7 -18.66 17.99 34.32
C LEU A 7 -19.93 17.42 33.68
N MET A 8 -20.53 18.14 32.73
CA MET A 8 -21.69 17.67 31.96
C MET A 8 -21.29 16.71 30.83
N ASN A 9 -20.00 16.57 30.50
CA ASN A 9 -19.52 15.75 29.39
C ASN A 9 -18.93 14.41 29.86
N THR A 10 -19.79 13.42 30.10
CA THR A 10 -19.38 12.08 30.57
C THR A 10 -18.53 11.27 29.58
N SER A 11 -18.34 11.75 28.35
CA SER A 11 -17.58 11.09 27.29
C SER A 11 -16.15 11.63 27.08
N LEU A 12 -15.69 12.53 27.95
CA LEU A 12 -14.41 13.20 27.83
C LEU A 12 -13.23 12.20 27.96
N THR A 13 -12.53 11.92 26.86
CA THR A 13 -11.39 10.99 26.82
C THR A 13 -10.02 11.68 26.83
N HIS A 14 -9.96 12.93 26.37
CA HIS A 14 -8.77 13.78 26.36
C HIS A 14 -9.12 15.18 26.88
N LEU A 15 -8.26 15.74 27.70
CA LEU A 15 -8.36 17.14 28.13
C LEU A 15 -7.02 17.82 27.88
N CYS A 16 -7.01 18.78 26.96
CA CYS A 16 -5.88 19.69 26.76
C CYS A 16 -6.28 21.06 27.29
N TYR A 17 -5.51 21.58 28.25
CA TYR A 17 -5.77 22.86 28.87
C TYR A 17 -4.48 23.68 28.86
N ALA A 18 -4.43 24.68 27.99
CA ALA A 18 -3.31 25.61 27.85
C ALA A 18 -3.78 27.02 28.23
N ASN A 19 -3.18 27.63 29.26
CA ASN A 19 -3.52 28.99 29.70
C ASN A 19 -2.37 29.60 30.53
N THR A 20 -2.24 30.92 30.59
CA THR A 20 -1.23 31.59 31.44
C THR A 20 -1.42 31.24 32.92
N HIS A 21 -2.67 31.05 33.37
CA HIS A 21 -2.99 30.54 34.71
C HIS A 21 -4.08 29.47 34.67
N ILE A 22 -3.91 28.41 35.48
CA ILE A 22 -4.98 27.43 35.72
C ILE A 22 -6.05 28.01 36.66
N ASN A 23 -7.17 28.44 36.08
CA ASN A 23 -8.29 29.05 36.82
C ASN A 23 -9.27 28.04 37.46
N ILE A 24 -8.97 26.74 37.37
CA ILE A 24 -9.77 25.68 38.02
C ILE A 24 -9.20 25.44 39.43
N SER A 25 -10.05 25.50 40.45
CA SER A 25 -9.65 25.21 41.84
C SER A 25 -9.25 23.74 42.03
N SER A 26 -8.44 23.44 43.04
CA SER A 26 -8.05 22.06 43.38
C SER A 26 -9.26 21.13 43.53
N ASN A 27 -10.28 21.58 44.26
CA ASN A 27 -11.54 20.83 44.44
C ASN A 27 -12.33 20.67 43.12
N GLY A 28 -12.17 21.62 42.19
CA GLY A 28 -12.72 21.52 40.84
C GLY A 28 -12.05 20.42 40.02
N TRP A 29 -10.71 20.29 40.12
CA TRP A 29 -9.95 19.22 39.47
C TRP A 29 -10.25 17.83 40.06
N GLU A 30 -10.34 17.73 41.39
CA GLU A 30 -10.70 16.47 42.05
C GLU A 30 -12.08 16.00 41.61
N LYS A 31 -13.06 16.92 41.59
CA LYS A 31 -14.41 16.62 41.11
C LYS A 31 -14.43 16.28 39.63
N LEU A 32 -13.63 16.97 38.81
CA LEU A 32 -13.55 16.72 37.37
C LEU A 32 -12.97 15.32 37.10
N LEU A 33 -11.80 14.99 37.64
CA LEU A 33 -11.12 13.72 37.36
C LEU A 33 -11.85 12.51 37.97
N SER A 34 -12.43 12.65 39.17
CA SER A 34 -13.24 11.59 39.78
C SER A 34 -14.54 11.30 39.03
N SER A 35 -15.11 12.31 38.36
CA SER A 35 -16.37 12.17 37.60
C SER A 35 -16.16 11.62 36.18
N HIS A 36 -14.93 11.66 35.64
CA HIS A 36 -14.61 11.25 34.27
C HIS A 36 -13.76 9.98 34.24
N GLN A 37 -14.39 8.83 34.48
CA GLN A 37 -13.72 7.52 34.34
C GLN A 37 -13.28 7.21 32.90
N SER A 38 -13.78 7.95 31.90
CA SER A 38 -13.42 7.85 30.49
C SER A 38 -12.15 8.63 30.12
N LEU A 39 -11.62 9.49 31.00
CA LEU A 39 -10.45 10.32 30.71
C LEU A 39 -9.17 9.48 30.71
N THR A 40 -8.53 9.38 29.54
CA THR A 40 -7.32 8.58 29.34
C THR A 40 -6.06 9.42 29.25
N SER A 41 -6.17 10.68 28.80
CA SER A 41 -5.04 11.58 28.61
C SER A 41 -5.34 13.00 29.06
N LEU A 42 -4.44 13.57 29.86
CA LEU A 42 -4.51 14.93 30.38
C LEU A 42 -3.25 15.71 29.99
N HIS A 43 -3.40 16.80 29.25
CA HIS A 43 -2.31 17.72 28.92
C HIS A 43 -2.60 19.09 29.53
N LEU A 44 -1.73 19.54 30.43
CA LEU A 44 -1.82 20.84 31.08
C LEU A 44 -0.57 21.64 30.76
N SER A 45 -0.76 22.85 30.25
CA SER A 45 0.32 23.79 29.94
C SER A 45 -0.01 25.16 30.51
N ALA A 46 0.81 25.67 31.43
CA ALA A 46 0.63 27.00 32.00
C ALA A 46 1.91 27.63 32.53
N GLU A 47 2.01 28.96 32.44
CA GLU A 47 3.13 29.74 33.01
C GLU A 47 3.21 29.54 34.54
N GLN A 48 2.07 29.44 35.23
CA GLN A 48 2.00 29.13 36.66
C GLN A 48 0.92 28.09 36.99
N ILE A 49 1.33 26.91 37.45
CA ILE A 49 0.47 25.90 38.06
C ILE A 49 0.71 25.87 39.57
N LYS A 50 -0.34 26.08 40.37
CA LYS A 50 -0.23 26.01 41.84
C LYS A 50 -0.06 24.55 42.33
N ASP A 51 0.79 24.33 43.33
CA ASP A 51 1.06 23.00 43.91
C ASP A 51 -0.19 22.23 44.34
N ASN A 52 -1.16 22.93 44.94
CA ASN A 52 -2.42 22.33 45.38
C ASN A 52 -3.27 21.79 44.22
N VAL A 53 -3.14 22.35 43.01
CA VAL A 53 -3.82 21.88 41.81
C VAL A 53 -3.14 20.61 41.29
N VAL A 54 -1.81 20.56 41.25
CA VAL A 54 -1.09 19.33 40.87
C VAL A 54 -1.35 18.21 41.88
N HIS A 55 -1.43 18.53 43.18
CA HIS A 55 -1.81 17.56 44.20
C HIS A 55 -3.21 16.97 43.98
N ALA A 56 -4.19 17.82 43.71
CA ALA A 56 -5.54 17.40 43.37
C ALA A 56 -5.57 16.48 42.15
N ILE A 57 -4.80 16.83 41.11
CA ILE A 57 -4.70 16.04 39.89
C ILE A 57 -4.09 14.67 40.17
N LEU A 58 -2.89 14.62 40.76
CA LEU A 58 -2.16 13.37 41.02
C LEU A 58 -2.91 12.43 41.97
N ASN A 59 -3.64 12.95 42.96
CA ASN A 59 -4.42 12.13 43.88
C ASN A 59 -5.70 11.58 43.27
N SER A 60 -6.21 12.22 42.22
CA SER A 60 -7.45 11.83 41.54
C SER A 60 -7.21 10.91 40.35
N LEU A 61 -5.94 10.55 40.07
CA LEU A 61 -5.60 9.59 39.04
C LEU A 61 -6.05 8.19 39.43
N THR A 62 -6.90 7.62 38.59
CA THR A 62 -7.39 6.24 38.68
C THR A 62 -6.76 5.38 37.59
N ALA A 63 -6.99 4.06 37.63
CA ALA A 63 -6.50 3.09 36.63
C ALA A 63 -6.95 3.38 35.17
N SER A 64 -7.95 4.26 34.96
CA SER A 64 -8.39 4.68 33.62
C SER A 64 -7.45 5.71 32.97
N HIS A 65 -6.64 6.41 33.77
CA HIS A 65 -5.75 7.46 33.29
C HIS A 65 -4.41 6.86 32.85
N ARG A 66 -4.06 7.02 31.56
CA ARG A 66 -2.93 6.32 30.92
C ARG A 66 -1.76 7.25 30.59
N GLN A 67 -2.04 8.53 30.32
CA GLN A 67 -1.03 9.53 29.95
C GLN A 67 -1.29 10.88 30.60
N ILE A 68 -0.24 11.52 31.15
CA ILE A 68 -0.32 12.89 31.65
C ILE A 68 0.89 13.69 31.19
N THR A 69 0.63 14.87 30.64
CA THR A 69 1.66 15.86 30.33
C THR A 69 1.40 17.10 31.17
N LEU A 70 2.41 17.52 31.93
CA LEU A 70 2.38 18.75 32.73
C LEU A 70 3.54 19.64 32.25
N GLU A 71 3.23 20.76 31.63
CA GLU A 71 4.18 21.82 31.26
C GLU A 71 4.01 22.98 32.24
N CYS A 72 5.06 23.32 32.98
CA CYS A 72 5.04 24.36 34.01
C CYS A 72 6.41 25.05 34.10
N ASP A 73 6.42 26.39 34.13
CA ASP A 73 7.65 27.20 34.09
C ASP A 73 8.21 27.55 35.48
N GLU A 74 7.37 27.62 36.53
CA GLU A 74 7.80 27.96 37.90
C GLU A 74 7.59 26.84 38.92
N PHE A 75 8.48 26.81 39.92
CA PHE A 75 8.73 25.72 40.88
C PHE A 75 7.48 25.13 41.54
N LEU A 76 7.35 23.81 41.38
CA LEU A 76 6.44 22.95 42.13
C LEU A 76 7.18 22.39 43.35
N ASP A 77 6.82 22.81 44.57
CA ASP A 77 7.32 22.21 45.82
C ASP A 77 6.68 20.83 46.10
N CYS A 78 6.06 20.22 45.09
CA CYS A 78 5.45 18.89 45.20
C CYS A 78 6.53 17.79 45.17
N SER A 79 6.96 17.41 46.37
CA SER A 79 7.85 16.30 46.70
C SER A 79 7.66 15.07 45.77
N ILE A 80 8.69 14.75 44.98
CA ILE A 80 8.91 13.52 44.18
C ILE A 80 8.23 12.25 44.74
N PRO A 81 8.26 11.96 46.06
CA PRO A 81 7.49 10.88 46.67
C PRO A 81 6.03 10.76 46.23
N ARG A 82 5.34 11.88 45.99
CA ARG A 82 3.92 11.90 45.61
C ARG A 82 3.69 11.52 44.16
N ILE A 83 4.57 11.95 43.26
CA ILE A 83 4.54 11.51 41.85
C ILE A 83 4.82 10.00 41.80
N LEU A 84 5.81 9.54 42.58
CA LEU A 84 6.10 8.10 42.70
C LEU A 84 4.95 7.30 43.31
N ASP A 85 4.26 7.84 44.30
CA ASP A 85 3.10 7.20 44.92
C ASP A 85 1.92 7.10 43.94
N ALA A 86 1.65 8.14 43.15
CA ALA A 86 0.66 8.10 42.08
C ALA A 86 1.05 7.07 40.99
N LEU A 87 2.32 7.05 40.57
CA LEU A 87 2.86 6.07 39.61
C LEU A 87 2.81 4.62 40.13
N ARG A 88 2.91 4.41 41.46
CA ARG A 88 2.80 3.07 42.06
C ARG A 88 1.35 2.61 42.21
N ARG A 89 0.40 3.55 42.36
CA ARG A 89 -1.03 3.28 42.49
C ARG A 89 -1.69 2.91 41.17
N SER A 90 -1.11 3.30 40.03
CA SER A 90 -1.63 2.97 38.70
C SER A 90 -0.69 2.00 37.96
N ASP A 91 -1.23 0.89 37.48
CA ASP A 91 -0.53 -0.11 36.66
C ASP A 91 -0.60 0.18 35.16
N THR A 92 -1.40 1.16 34.74
CA THR A 92 -1.61 1.60 33.35
C THR A 92 -0.93 2.92 33.03
N PHE A 93 -0.29 3.54 34.03
CA PHE A 93 0.35 4.85 33.92
C PHE A 93 1.86 4.69 33.72
N TYR A 94 2.33 4.91 32.49
CA TYR A 94 3.74 4.66 32.11
C TYR A 94 4.36 5.83 31.34
N ASP A 95 3.68 6.97 31.21
CA ASP A 95 4.22 8.14 30.51
C ASP A 95 3.87 9.47 31.20
N VAL A 96 4.93 10.21 31.56
CA VAL A 96 4.86 11.52 32.25
C VAL A 96 5.88 12.45 31.60
N HIS A 97 5.39 13.48 30.92
CA HIS A 97 6.22 14.54 30.37
C HIS A 97 6.17 15.77 31.28
N LEU A 98 7.31 16.10 31.89
CA LEU A 98 7.57 17.33 32.63
C LEU A 98 8.51 18.20 31.80
N ILE A 99 7.98 19.25 31.18
CA ILE A 99 8.76 20.19 30.35
C ILE A 99 9.17 21.38 31.24
N GLY A 100 10.43 21.81 31.17
CA GLY A 100 10.96 22.95 31.95
C GLY A 100 11.54 22.62 33.34
N HIS A 101 11.47 21.36 33.79
CA HIS A 101 11.75 21.00 35.19
C HIS A 101 13.08 20.23 35.40
N PRO A 102 13.79 20.39 36.54
CA PRO A 102 14.89 19.49 36.98
C PRO A 102 14.48 18.02 37.23
N LEU A 103 13.19 17.68 37.08
CA LEU A 103 12.67 16.31 37.18
C LEU A 103 12.72 15.56 35.84
N LYS A 104 13.01 16.27 34.74
CA LYS A 104 13.25 15.64 33.44
C LYS A 104 14.43 14.69 33.56
N GLY A 105 14.15 13.39 33.59
CA GLY A 105 15.16 12.34 33.79
C GLY A 105 15.45 11.97 35.25
N HIS A 106 14.59 12.28 36.21
CA HIS A 106 14.79 11.85 37.61
C HIS A 106 14.80 10.31 37.72
N PRO A 107 15.88 9.69 38.25
CA PRO A 107 16.12 8.25 38.12
C PRO A 107 15.06 7.39 38.79
N ALA A 108 14.48 7.82 39.92
CA ALA A 108 13.42 7.07 40.59
C ALA A 108 12.09 7.06 39.81
N ILE A 109 11.77 8.17 39.13
CA ILE A 109 10.55 8.29 38.33
C ILE A 109 10.74 7.50 37.04
N ALA A 110 11.91 7.64 36.39
CA ALA A 110 12.28 6.84 35.23
C ALA A 110 12.26 5.33 35.52
N ALA A 111 12.78 4.90 36.67
CA ALA A 111 12.76 3.49 37.08
C ALA A 111 11.34 2.97 37.35
N GLN A 112 10.45 3.78 37.94
CA GLN A 112 9.07 3.37 38.17
C GLN A 112 8.26 3.32 36.86
N LEU A 113 8.46 4.30 35.96
CA LEU A 113 7.88 4.29 34.61
C LEU A 113 8.36 3.08 33.81
N ALA A 114 9.65 2.74 33.89
CA ALA A 114 10.21 1.54 33.27
C ALA A 114 9.57 0.26 33.80
N LYS A 115 9.34 0.14 35.12
CA LYS A 115 8.63 -1.01 35.72
C LYS A 115 7.16 -1.09 35.28
N ASN A 116 6.48 0.05 35.19
CA ASN A 116 5.10 0.09 34.71
C ASN A 116 5.03 -0.26 33.22
N LYS A 117 5.97 0.22 32.41
CA LYS A 117 6.16 -0.15 31.01
C LYS A 117 6.43 -1.65 30.85
N GLU A 118 7.35 -2.21 31.63
CA GLU A 118 7.68 -3.64 31.62
C GLU A 118 6.46 -4.52 31.98
N ARG A 119 5.64 -4.10 32.96
CA ARG A 119 4.38 -4.80 33.30
C ARG A 119 3.29 -4.66 32.22
N ALA A 120 3.23 -3.53 31.53
CA ALA A 120 2.34 -3.34 30.40
C ALA A 120 2.80 -4.19 29.19
N GLU A 121 4.12 -4.29 28.98
CA GLU A 121 4.75 -5.11 27.95
C GLU A 121 4.68 -6.61 28.26
N SER A 122 4.71 -7.03 29.53
CA SER A 122 4.53 -8.43 29.91
C SER A 122 3.12 -8.92 29.59
N LYS A 123 2.09 -8.06 29.76
CA LYS A 123 0.71 -8.32 29.29
C LYS A 123 0.64 -8.48 27.76
N PHE A 124 1.54 -7.85 27.00
CA PHE A 124 1.66 -7.96 25.54
C PHE A 124 2.47 -9.19 25.09
N SER A 125 3.47 -9.60 25.88
CA SER A 125 4.45 -10.65 25.56
C SER A 125 3.98 -12.08 25.83
N GLU A 126 3.00 -12.30 26.71
CA GLU A 126 2.72 -13.65 27.23
C GLU A 126 1.88 -14.56 26.31
N ALA A 127 1.29 -14.04 25.23
CA ALA A 127 0.44 -14.87 24.38
C ALA A 127 0.67 -14.62 22.88
N THR A 128 1.32 -15.60 22.25
CA THR A 128 1.45 -15.69 20.79
C THR A 128 0.45 -16.69 20.22
N GLU A 129 0.07 -16.50 18.96
CA GLU A 129 -0.79 -17.42 18.23
C GLU A 129 -0.36 -17.53 16.77
N ARG A 130 -0.85 -18.59 16.11
CA ARG A 130 -0.63 -18.78 14.69
C ARG A 130 -1.34 -17.65 13.92
N PRO A 131 -0.71 -17.05 12.90
CA PRO A 131 -1.39 -16.09 12.04
C PRO A 131 -2.63 -16.70 11.38
N SER A 132 -3.65 -15.87 11.15
CA SER A 132 -4.94 -16.33 10.63
C SER A 132 -5.13 -16.07 9.13
N THR A 133 -4.43 -15.11 8.52
CA THR A 133 -4.75 -14.63 7.17
C THR A 133 -3.57 -14.71 6.19
N VAL A 134 -3.81 -15.28 5.00
CA VAL A 134 -2.89 -15.24 3.84
C VAL A 134 -3.45 -14.34 2.74
N ARG A 135 -2.59 -13.55 2.08
CA ARG A 135 -2.96 -12.81 0.86
C ARG A 135 -2.88 -13.72 -0.37
N LEU A 136 -3.93 -13.79 -1.17
CA LEU A 136 -3.99 -14.47 -2.46
C LEU A 136 -4.17 -13.45 -3.59
N TYR A 137 -3.16 -13.29 -4.43
CA TYR A 137 -3.20 -12.43 -5.60
C TYR A 137 -3.68 -13.21 -6.83
N LEU A 138 -4.70 -12.69 -7.52
CA LEU A 138 -5.11 -13.21 -8.82
C LEU A 138 -4.39 -12.40 -9.91
N CYS A 139 -3.56 -13.08 -10.70
CA CYS A 139 -2.80 -12.47 -11.78
C CYS A 139 -3.15 -13.08 -13.14
N GLY A 140 -2.88 -12.35 -14.22
CA GLY A 140 -3.24 -12.75 -15.58
C GLY A 140 -3.72 -11.60 -16.45
N LEU A 141 -3.75 -11.81 -17.76
CA LEU A 141 -4.18 -10.79 -18.73
C LEU A 141 -5.63 -10.30 -18.51
N PRO A 142 -6.02 -9.14 -19.08
CA PRO A 142 -7.41 -8.68 -19.07
C PRO A 142 -8.37 -9.78 -19.56
N PHE A 143 -9.56 -9.84 -18.95
CA PHE A 143 -10.62 -10.79 -19.31
C PHE A 143 -10.28 -12.29 -19.14
N SER A 144 -9.15 -12.63 -18.51
CA SER A 144 -8.77 -14.04 -18.29
C SER A 144 -9.73 -14.82 -17.37
N GLY A 145 -10.59 -14.12 -16.63
CA GLY A 145 -11.62 -14.70 -15.76
C GLY A 145 -11.35 -14.56 -14.26
N LYS A 146 -10.34 -13.78 -13.85
CA LYS A 146 -9.98 -13.53 -12.43
C LYS A 146 -11.17 -13.16 -11.55
N THR A 147 -11.89 -12.10 -11.91
CA THR A 147 -13.09 -11.65 -11.17
C THR A 147 -14.18 -12.72 -11.08
N THR A 148 -14.31 -13.56 -12.11
CA THR A 148 -15.26 -14.69 -12.10
C THR A 148 -14.82 -15.77 -11.13
N ILE A 149 -13.52 -16.09 -11.09
CA ILE A 149 -12.93 -17.01 -10.11
C ILE A 149 -13.12 -16.47 -8.69
N ARG A 150 -12.74 -15.21 -8.42
CA ARG A 150 -12.91 -14.57 -7.10
C ARG A 150 -14.35 -14.71 -6.59
N LYS A 151 -15.33 -14.28 -7.41
CA LYS A 151 -16.76 -14.39 -7.08
C LYS A 151 -17.17 -15.84 -6.80
N SER A 152 -16.64 -16.80 -7.55
CA SER A 152 -16.95 -18.22 -7.35
C SER A 152 -16.32 -18.85 -6.11
N VAL A 153 -15.06 -18.55 -5.82
CA VAL A 153 -14.39 -18.99 -4.60
C VAL A 153 -15.15 -18.45 -3.39
N ALA A 154 -15.50 -17.15 -3.40
CA ALA A 154 -16.32 -16.54 -2.37
C ALA A 154 -17.67 -17.24 -2.19
N MET A 155 -18.36 -17.60 -3.27
CA MET A 155 -19.62 -18.36 -3.20
C MET A 155 -19.43 -19.78 -2.63
N CYS A 156 -18.35 -20.48 -2.98
CA CYS A 156 -18.04 -21.79 -2.42
C CYS A 156 -17.79 -21.69 -0.90
N SER A 157 -17.20 -20.58 -0.43
CA SER A 157 -16.96 -20.29 0.98
C SER A 157 -18.14 -19.62 1.71
N ALA A 158 -19.24 -19.27 1.03
CA ALA A 158 -20.40 -18.59 1.65
C ALA A 158 -21.46 -19.56 2.22
N SER A 159 -22.14 -19.17 3.30
CA SER A 159 -23.24 -19.93 3.92
C SER A 159 -24.36 -20.29 2.93
N ARG A 160 -25.23 -21.26 3.26
CA ARG A 160 -26.32 -21.71 2.35
C ARG A 160 -27.28 -20.56 1.97
N SER A 161 -27.58 -19.66 2.90
CA SER A 161 -28.44 -18.48 2.69
C SER A 161 -27.76 -17.42 1.81
N ALA A 162 -26.49 -17.10 2.06
CA ALA A 162 -25.70 -16.16 1.23
C ALA A 162 -25.50 -16.66 -0.21
N ARG A 163 -25.41 -17.98 -0.43
CA ARG A 163 -25.35 -18.59 -1.77
C ARG A 163 -26.63 -18.37 -2.59
N TYR A 164 -27.79 -18.35 -1.96
CA TYR A 164 -29.08 -18.13 -2.64
C TYR A 164 -29.19 -16.67 -3.13
N ILE A 165 -28.84 -15.71 -2.27
CA ILE A 165 -28.80 -14.28 -2.59
C ILE A 165 -27.75 -14.00 -3.68
N GLY A 166 -26.56 -14.61 -3.57
CA GLY A 166 -25.51 -14.50 -4.59
C GLY A 166 -25.90 -15.09 -5.96
N LYS A 167 -26.77 -16.12 -5.99
CA LYS A 167 -27.29 -16.69 -7.23
C LYS A 167 -28.28 -15.76 -7.93
N LEU A 168 -29.12 -15.05 -7.17
CA LEU A 168 -30.02 -13.99 -7.69
C LEU A 168 -29.22 -12.78 -8.21
N HIS A 169 -28.17 -12.37 -7.49
CA HIS A 169 -27.28 -11.28 -7.91
C HIS A 169 -26.43 -11.66 -9.14
N ARG A 170 -26.19 -12.94 -9.38
CA ARG A 170 -25.54 -13.45 -10.61
C ARG A 170 -26.42 -13.29 -11.85
N ILE A 171 -27.74 -13.41 -11.69
CA ILE A 171 -28.70 -13.21 -12.77
C ILE A 171 -28.78 -11.72 -13.15
N SER A 172 -28.68 -10.81 -12.17
CA SER A 172 -28.59 -9.37 -12.42
C SER A 172 -27.22 -8.89 -12.91
N THR A 173 -26.13 -9.63 -12.66
CA THR A 173 -24.77 -9.29 -13.14
C THR A 173 -24.37 -10.01 -14.43
N LEU A 174 -25.22 -10.90 -14.97
CA LEU A 174 -25.12 -11.34 -16.36
C LEU A 174 -25.47 -10.21 -17.35
N SER A 175 -26.12 -9.13 -16.89
CA SER A 175 -26.29 -7.88 -17.63
C SER A 175 -25.19 -6.85 -17.38
N ASP A 176 -24.28 -7.09 -16.41
CA ASP A 176 -23.05 -6.30 -16.33
C ASP A 176 -22.17 -6.79 -17.48
N ASN A 177 -22.18 -6.03 -18.57
CA ASN A 177 -21.24 -6.14 -19.68
C ASN A 177 -19.84 -6.42 -19.13
N ALA A 178 -19.06 -7.26 -19.83
CA ALA A 178 -17.67 -7.60 -19.51
C ALA A 178 -16.80 -6.34 -19.39
N CYS A 179 -16.92 -5.62 -18.28
CA CYS A 179 -16.22 -4.39 -18.02
C CYS A 179 -14.87 -4.76 -17.42
N ARG A 180 -13.85 -4.04 -17.87
CA ARG A 180 -12.52 -4.11 -17.25
C ARG A 180 -12.63 -3.77 -15.76
N THR A 181 -11.92 -4.53 -14.92
CA THR A 181 -11.83 -4.25 -13.47
C THR A 181 -11.30 -2.84 -13.27
N ARG A 182 -12.04 -1.99 -12.56
CA ARG A 182 -11.66 -0.62 -12.23
C ARG A 182 -10.90 -0.64 -10.89
N GLY A 183 -9.58 -0.80 -10.93
CA GLY A 183 -8.75 -0.95 -9.71
C GLY A 183 -8.58 -2.39 -9.24
N ILE A 184 -8.23 -2.57 -7.96
CA ILE A 184 -8.06 -3.89 -7.33
C ILE A 184 -9.30 -4.21 -6.50
N GLU A 185 -9.87 -5.40 -6.68
CA GLU A 185 -10.94 -5.90 -5.80
C GLU A 185 -10.34 -6.80 -4.71
N VAL A 186 -10.49 -6.40 -3.46
CA VAL A 186 -10.10 -7.11 -2.25
C VAL A 186 -11.33 -7.78 -1.61
N THR A 187 -11.19 -9.03 -1.21
CA THR A 187 -12.25 -9.78 -0.50
C THR A 187 -11.65 -10.73 0.51
N ALA A 188 -11.96 -10.55 1.78
CA ALA A 188 -11.61 -11.50 2.83
C ALA A 188 -12.59 -12.68 2.84
N LEU A 189 -12.06 -13.90 2.90
CA LEU A 189 -12.81 -15.14 3.01
C LEU A 189 -12.33 -15.94 4.21
N GLN A 190 -13.25 -16.55 4.93
CA GLN A 190 -12.95 -17.49 6.00
C GLN A 190 -13.30 -18.91 5.55
N ASN A 191 -12.48 -19.89 5.90
CA ASN A 191 -12.80 -21.28 5.63
C ASN A 191 -13.94 -21.72 6.57
N LYS A 192 -14.92 -22.45 6.02
CA LYS A 192 -16.06 -22.97 6.78
C LYS A 192 -15.70 -24.17 7.66
N GLU A 193 -14.76 -24.97 7.18
CA GLU A 193 -14.35 -26.20 7.87
C GLU A 193 -13.27 -25.91 8.91
N ASP A 194 -12.57 -24.79 8.75
CA ASP A 194 -11.51 -24.32 9.61
C ASP A 194 -11.60 -22.80 9.78
N GLU A 195 -12.30 -22.35 10.82
CA GLU A 195 -12.49 -20.93 11.08
C GLU A 195 -11.16 -20.21 11.40
N SER A 196 -10.08 -20.94 11.69
CA SER A 196 -8.76 -20.34 11.96
C SER A 196 -8.02 -19.89 10.70
N THR A 197 -8.41 -20.36 9.51
CA THR A 197 -7.77 -20.01 8.24
C THR A 197 -8.61 -19.02 7.43
N ARG A 198 -8.04 -17.85 7.16
CA ARG A 198 -8.59 -16.76 6.36
C ARG A 198 -7.71 -16.50 5.14
N ILE A 199 -8.34 -16.04 4.06
CA ILE A 199 -7.68 -15.65 2.81
C ILE A 199 -8.20 -14.29 2.39
N SER A 200 -7.30 -13.33 2.24
CA SER A 200 -7.58 -12.04 1.62
C SER A 200 -7.28 -12.15 0.13
N ILE A 201 -8.31 -12.19 -0.72
CA ILE A 201 -8.15 -12.30 -2.19
C ILE A 201 -8.02 -10.92 -2.80
N TRP A 202 -6.95 -10.69 -3.55
CA TRP A 202 -6.64 -9.45 -4.28
C TRP A 202 -6.72 -9.71 -5.80
N ASP A 203 -7.81 -9.28 -6.44
CA ASP A 203 -7.98 -9.36 -7.90
C ASP A 203 -7.31 -8.16 -8.58
N LEU A 204 -6.09 -8.37 -9.06
CA LEU A 204 -5.29 -7.35 -9.75
C LEU A 204 -5.90 -7.05 -11.13
N ALA A 205 -5.99 -5.77 -11.49
CA ALA A 205 -6.45 -5.39 -12.81
C ALA A 205 -5.43 -5.89 -13.86
N GLY A 206 -5.84 -6.60 -14.91
CA GLY A 206 -4.89 -7.09 -15.93
C GLY A 206 -4.28 -5.99 -16.82
N GLN A 207 -4.56 -4.72 -16.53
CA GLN A 207 -4.26 -3.54 -17.33
C GLN A 207 -2.89 -2.98 -16.93
N THR A 208 -2.04 -2.67 -17.90
CA THR A 208 -0.66 -2.22 -17.67
C THR A 208 -0.57 -0.91 -16.89
N GLU A 209 -1.58 -0.06 -16.99
CA GLU A 209 -1.70 1.22 -16.29
C GLU A 209 -1.78 1.06 -14.77
N PHE A 210 -2.16 -0.13 -14.29
CA PHE A 210 -2.28 -0.45 -12.87
C PHE A 210 -1.02 -1.12 -12.31
N HIS A 211 0.00 -1.43 -13.12
CA HIS A 211 1.15 -2.20 -12.65
C HIS A 211 1.96 -1.46 -11.58
N ALA A 212 2.16 -0.14 -11.71
CA ALA A 212 2.78 0.66 -10.66
C ALA A 212 1.96 0.65 -9.35
N PHE A 213 0.63 0.63 -9.47
CA PHE A 213 -0.25 0.49 -8.31
C PHE A 213 -0.15 -0.92 -7.69
N HIS A 214 -0.02 -1.97 -8.50
CA HIS A 214 0.23 -3.32 -7.99
C HIS A 214 1.55 -3.41 -7.22
N ASP A 215 2.61 -2.78 -7.73
CA ASP A 215 3.92 -2.77 -7.07
C ASP A 215 3.82 -2.22 -5.63
N SER A 216 3.00 -1.18 -5.41
CA SER A 216 2.76 -0.61 -4.07
C SER A 216 1.89 -1.45 -3.14
N MET A 217 1.16 -2.43 -3.68
CA MET A 217 0.17 -3.22 -2.94
C MET A 217 0.67 -4.62 -2.56
N LEU A 218 1.80 -5.04 -3.11
CA LEU A 218 2.50 -6.24 -2.70
C LEU A 218 3.21 -5.98 -1.36
N PRO A 219 3.12 -6.91 -0.38
CA PRO A 219 3.89 -6.77 0.84
C PRO A 219 5.38 -6.88 0.53
N ASP A 220 6.22 -6.24 1.35
CA ASP A 220 7.66 -6.46 1.30
C ASP A 220 7.93 -7.95 1.55
N MET A 221 8.43 -8.66 0.53
CA MET A 221 8.78 -10.09 0.62
C MET A 221 10.14 -10.31 1.31
N CYS A 222 10.53 -9.37 2.18
CA CYS A 222 11.77 -9.41 2.94
C CYS A 222 11.55 -10.08 4.31
N ASP A 223 12.64 -10.59 4.86
CA ASP A 223 12.73 -11.61 5.91
C ASP A 223 11.65 -11.57 7.03
N ARG A 224 11.09 -12.76 7.34
CA ARG A 224 10.10 -13.10 8.41
C ARG A 224 8.61 -12.72 8.22
N ALA A 225 8.13 -12.44 7.00
CA ALA A 225 6.69 -12.24 6.72
C ALA A 225 5.94 -13.54 6.37
N ILE A 226 4.61 -13.47 6.21
CA ILE A 226 3.76 -14.58 5.69
C ILE A 226 3.79 -14.55 4.17
N SER A 227 4.09 -15.68 3.52
CA SER A 227 4.27 -15.68 2.05
C SER A 227 2.92 -15.48 1.38
N PRO A 228 2.77 -14.50 0.48
CA PRO A 228 1.57 -14.40 -0.32
C PRO A 228 1.52 -15.54 -1.32
N LEU A 229 0.30 -15.85 -1.72
CA LEU A 229 -0.05 -16.80 -2.74
C LEU A 229 -0.40 -16.10 -4.03
N PHE A 230 -0.08 -16.72 -5.16
CA PHE A 230 -0.44 -16.22 -6.48
C PHE A 230 -1.22 -17.29 -7.25
N LEU A 231 -2.33 -16.89 -7.87
CA LEU A 231 -3.07 -17.72 -8.81
C LEU A 231 -3.02 -17.06 -10.18
N PHE A 232 -2.25 -17.66 -11.09
CA PHE A 232 -2.26 -17.27 -12.49
C PHE A 232 -3.51 -17.81 -13.18
N VAL A 233 -4.35 -16.88 -13.62
CA VAL A 233 -5.61 -17.17 -14.29
C VAL A 233 -5.45 -16.92 -15.78
N TRP A 234 -5.60 -17.98 -16.57
CA TRP A 234 -5.40 -17.94 -18.02
C TRP A 234 -6.68 -18.34 -18.77
N CYS A 235 -6.99 -17.59 -19.83
CA CYS A 235 -8.04 -17.94 -20.77
C CYS A 235 -7.37 -18.49 -22.06
N PRO A 236 -7.75 -19.69 -22.52
CA PRO A 236 -7.14 -20.31 -23.69
C PRO A 236 -7.58 -19.71 -25.02
N PHE A 237 -8.58 -18.82 -25.02
CA PHE A 237 -9.12 -18.21 -26.23
C PHE A 237 -8.54 -16.83 -26.47
N ARG A 238 -8.35 -16.45 -27.74
CA ARG A 238 -8.06 -15.06 -28.10
C ARG A 238 -9.33 -14.22 -27.93
N LEU A 239 -9.16 -13.05 -27.35
CA LEU A 239 -10.25 -12.13 -27.00
C LEU A 239 -10.04 -10.79 -27.72
N ASP A 240 -11.14 -10.16 -28.13
CA ASP A 240 -11.11 -8.79 -28.62
C ASP A 240 -10.98 -7.76 -27.48
N ASN A 241 -10.91 -6.47 -27.82
CA ASN A 241 -10.80 -5.39 -26.84
C ASN A 241 -12.00 -5.28 -25.87
N ALA A 242 -13.14 -5.88 -26.23
CA ALA A 242 -14.33 -5.97 -25.40
C ALA A 242 -14.42 -7.29 -24.61
N GLY A 243 -13.39 -8.15 -24.66
CA GLY A 243 -13.33 -9.42 -23.96
C GLY A 243 -14.17 -10.53 -24.60
N ARG A 244 -14.60 -10.37 -25.86
CA ARG A 244 -15.36 -11.37 -26.60
C ARG A 244 -14.42 -12.34 -27.29
N ILE A 245 -14.77 -13.63 -27.33
CA ILE A 245 -13.96 -14.66 -27.99
C ILE A 245 -13.93 -14.40 -29.49
N ILE A 246 -12.72 -14.34 -30.05
CA ILE A 246 -12.50 -14.21 -31.49
C ILE A 246 -12.82 -15.55 -32.16
N THR A 247 -13.54 -15.46 -33.26
CA THR A 247 -13.92 -16.60 -34.09
C THR A 247 -13.21 -16.46 -35.45
N GLY A 248 -12.59 -17.54 -35.92
CA GLY A 248 -11.94 -17.56 -37.24
C GLY A 248 -12.94 -17.67 -38.37
N GLU A 249 -12.44 -17.60 -39.61
CA GLU A 249 -13.25 -17.66 -40.85
C GLU A 249 -14.09 -18.95 -40.96
N ASN A 250 -13.60 -20.04 -40.36
CA ASN A 250 -14.28 -21.33 -40.30
C ASN A 250 -15.36 -21.43 -39.19
N GLY A 251 -15.69 -20.33 -38.52
CA GLY A 251 -16.66 -20.30 -37.42
C GLY A 251 -16.17 -20.94 -36.11
N ARG A 252 -14.90 -21.37 -36.03
CA ARG A 252 -14.30 -21.93 -34.82
C ARG A 252 -13.67 -20.85 -33.96
N ARG A 253 -13.75 -21.01 -32.64
CA ARG A 253 -13.09 -20.13 -31.66
C ARG A 253 -11.58 -20.23 -31.81
N VAL A 254 -10.89 -19.10 -31.81
CA VAL A 254 -9.44 -19.05 -31.96
C VAL A 254 -8.78 -19.33 -30.61
N LEU A 255 -8.01 -20.43 -30.53
CA LEU A 255 -7.20 -20.77 -29.37
C LEU A 255 -5.85 -20.05 -29.42
N LYS A 256 -5.32 -19.75 -28.24
CA LYS A 256 -3.94 -19.31 -28.06
C LYS A 256 -2.98 -20.48 -28.27
N THR A 257 -1.79 -20.15 -28.77
CA THR A 257 -0.66 -21.06 -28.97
C THR A 257 0.06 -21.37 -27.66
N LYS A 258 0.96 -22.37 -27.67
CA LYS A 258 1.87 -22.67 -26.55
C LYS A 258 2.81 -21.50 -26.24
N ASP A 259 3.25 -20.79 -27.27
CA ASP A 259 4.14 -19.64 -27.13
C ASP A 259 3.42 -18.48 -26.44
N GLU A 260 2.16 -18.21 -26.82
CA GLU A 260 1.31 -17.23 -26.12
C GLU A 260 1.10 -17.62 -24.65
N PHE A 261 0.83 -18.90 -24.35
CA PHE A 261 0.74 -19.38 -22.97
C PHE A 261 2.04 -19.15 -22.19
N SER A 262 3.17 -19.56 -22.76
CA SER A 262 4.48 -19.48 -22.12
C SER A 262 4.91 -18.04 -21.91
N GLY A 263 4.67 -17.17 -22.88
CA GLY A 263 4.92 -15.73 -22.77
C GLY A 263 4.06 -15.09 -21.68
N ASP A 264 2.76 -15.38 -21.66
CA ASP A 264 1.84 -14.87 -20.62
C ASP A 264 2.30 -15.33 -19.23
N LEU A 265 2.64 -16.61 -19.04
CA LEU A 265 3.06 -17.14 -17.75
C LEU A 265 4.41 -16.57 -17.31
N ARG A 266 5.43 -16.57 -18.19
CA ARG A 266 6.74 -15.99 -17.88
C ARG A 266 6.63 -14.53 -17.46
N TYR A 267 5.81 -13.73 -18.14
CA TYR A 267 5.59 -12.34 -17.75
C TYR A 267 5.19 -12.21 -16.27
N TRP A 268 4.19 -12.99 -15.84
CA TRP A 268 3.72 -12.93 -14.46
C TRP A 268 4.68 -13.55 -13.45
N LEU A 269 5.39 -14.61 -13.82
CA LEU A 269 6.43 -15.19 -12.96
C LEU A 269 7.60 -14.22 -12.76
N ARG A 270 8.04 -13.52 -13.81
CA ARG A 270 9.06 -12.48 -13.69
C ARG A 270 8.58 -11.30 -12.86
N PHE A 271 7.31 -10.94 -12.95
CA PHE A 271 6.73 -9.90 -12.11
C PHE A 271 6.78 -10.30 -10.63
N VAL A 272 6.39 -11.55 -10.30
CA VAL A 272 6.49 -12.08 -8.93
C VAL A 272 7.94 -12.16 -8.47
N ALA A 273 8.84 -12.68 -9.30
CA ALA A 273 10.26 -12.81 -9.00
C ALA A 273 10.94 -11.45 -8.78
N SER A 274 10.56 -10.40 -9.51
CA SER A 274 11.09 -9.04 -9.35
C SER A 274 10.81 -8.41 -7.98
N LYS A 275 9.88 -9.00 -7.22
CA LYS A 275 9.49 -8.55 -5.87
C LYS A 275 9.86 -9.56 -4.79
N ALA A 276 10.37 -10.73 -5.16
CA ALA A 276 10.85 -11.73 -4.22
C ALA A 276 12.29 -11.40 -3.82
N SER A 277 12.59 -11.44 -2.52
CA SER A 277 13.98 -11.38 -2.07
C SER A 277 14.73 -12.64 -2.55
N PRO A 278 16.01 -12.57 -2.91
CA PRO A 278 16.82 -13.73 -3.32
C PRO A 278 17.02 -14.79 -2.21
N SER A 279 16.49 -14.61 -1.00
CA SER A 279 16.67 -15.55 0.11
C SER A 279 15.99 -16.90 -0.16
N GLU A 280 16.73 -18.00 -0.05
CA GLU A 280 16.24 -19.36 -0.30
C GLU A 280 15.08 -19.80 0.61
N SER A 281 14.91 -19.17 1.77
CA SER A 281 13.93 -19.55 2.80
C SER A 281 12.48 -19.21 2.43
N PHE A 282 12.23 -18.37 1.42
CA PHE A 282 10.91 -17.79 1.20
C PHE A 282 10.58 -17.52 -0.27
N LYS A 283 10.14 -18.56 -0.99
CA LYS A 283 9.73 -18.46 -2.39
C LYS A 283 8.21 -18.30 -2.51
N PRO A 284 7.70 -17.27 -3.20
CA PRO A 284 6.28 -17.14 -3.46
C PRO A 284 5.75 -18.37 -4.22
N LYS A 285 4.58 -18.86 -3.81
CA LYS A 285 3.93 -20.01 -4.48
C LYS A 285 2.96 -19.54 -5.55
N VAL A 286 3.07 -20.13 -6.74
CA VAL A 286 2.21 -19.83 -7.90
C VAL A 286 1.45 -21.06 -8.36
N PHE A 287 0.13 -20.91 -8.47
CA PHE A 287 -0.79 -21.92 -9.02
C PHE A 287 -1.34 -21.50 -10.38
N LEU A 288 -1.84 -22.48 -11.13
CA LEU A 288 -2.45 -22.24 -12.45
C LEU A 288 -3.93 -22.61 -12.50
N ALA A 289 -4.76 -21.70 -13.00
CA ALA A 289 -6.14 -21.97 -13.36
C ALA A 289 -6.43 -21.61 -14.82
N ILE A 290 -6.88 -22.58 -15.60
CA ILE A 290 -7.38 -22.38 -16.96
C ILE A 290 -8.90 -22.22 -16.91
N THR A 291 -9.40 -21.09 -17.39
CA THR A 291 -10.83 -20.79 -17.38
C THR A 291 -11.53 -21.31 -18.63
N ARG A 292 -12.88 -21.21 -18.64
CA ARG A 292 -13.73 -21.58 -19.77
C ARG A 292 -13.66 -23.07 -20.14
N LYS A 293 -13.48 -23.96 -19.15
CA LYS A 293 -13.49 -25.41 -19.37
C LYS A 293 -14.72 -25.91 -20.13
N ASP A 294 -15.86 -25.27 -19.93
CA ASP A 294 -17.12 -25.56 -20.63
C ASP A 294 -17.04 -25.38 -22.16
N LEU A 295 -16.04 -24.66 -22.65
CA LEU A 295 -15.85 -24.35 -24.06
C LEU A 295 -14.73 -25.19 -24.71
N LEU A 296 -14.05 -26.05 -23.95
CA LEU A 296 -12.83 -26.74 -24.38
C LEU A 296 -13.04 -28.12 -25.05
N CYS A 297 -14.28 -28.59 -25.22
CA CYS A 297 -14.64 -29.80 -26.00
C CYS A 297 -13.55 -30.90 -26.06
N ASP A 298 -13.31 -31.58 -24.93
CA ASP A 298 -12.33 -32.67 -24.72
C ASP A 298 -10.84 -32.35 -24.97
N HIS A 299 -10.46 -31.10 -25.22
CA HIS A 299 -9.04 -30.70 -25.19
C HIS A 299 -8.50 -30.76 -23.76
N ASN A 300 -7.68 -31.76 -23.49
CA ASN A 300 -6.91 -31.85 -22.26
C ASN A 300 -5.72 -30.89 -22.32
N LEU A 301 -5.97 -29.62 -22.01
CA LEU A 301 -4.95 -28.57 -22.04
C LEU A 301 -3.88 -28.82 -20.97
N SER A 302 -4.25 -29.42 -19.83
CA SER A 302 -3.27 -29.75 -18.78
C SER A 302 -2.16 -30.68 -19.30
N MET A 303 -2.52 -31.71 -20.07
CA MET A 303 -1.55 -32.61 -20.71
C MET A 303 -0.76 -31.89 -21.79
N TRP A 304 -1.44 -31.07 -22.60
CA TRP A 304 -0.82 -30.32 -23.69
C TRP A 304 0.25 -29.32 -23.21
N LEU A 305 0.04 -28.67 -22.05
CA LEU A 305 0.93 -27.65 -21.50
C LEU A 305 2.01 -28.19 -20.55
N ARG A 306 1.96 -29.49 -20.21
CA ARG A 306 2.81 -30.07 -19.16
C ARG A 306 4.30 -29.88 -19.43
N SER A 307 4.77 -30.14 -20.65
CA SER A 307 6.18 -29.99 -21.02
C SER A 307 6.68 -28.55 -20.86
N ASP A 308 5.84 -27.58 -21.24
CA ASP A 308 6.15 -26.16 -21.17
C ASP A 308 6.14 -25.68 -19.72
N LEU A 309 5.19 -26.16 -18.91
CA LEU A 309 5.13 -25.91 -17.48
C LEU A 309 6.32 -26.47 -16.72
N GLU A 310 6.74 -27.71 -17.00
CA GLU A 310 7.93 -28.31 -16.40
C GLU A 310 9.20 -27.54 -16.80
N LYS A 311 9.28 -27.04 -18.04
CA LYS A 311 10.38 -26.18 -18.50
C LYS A 311 10.40 -24.86 -17.74
N ILE A 312 9.25 -24.19 -17.63
CA ILE A 312 9.11 -22.92 -16.91
C ILE A 312 9.37 -23.11 -15.41
N HIS A 313 8.91 -24.19 -14.80
CA HIS A 313 9.20 -24.49 -13.40
C HIS A 313 10.71 -24.60 -13.14
N ARG A 314 11.45 -25.34 -13.98
CA ARG A 314 12.92 -25.41 -13.87
C ARG A 314 13.58 -24.05 -14.09
N GLU A 315 13.03 -23.24 -14.99
CA GLU A 315 13.53 -21.90 -15.29
C GLU A 315 13.42 -20.96 -14.06
N PHE A 316 12.34 -21.05 -13.27
CA PHE A 316 12.06 -20.13 -12.16
C PHE A 316 12.29 -20.72 -10.75
N THR A 317 12.72 -21.98 -10.63
CA THR A 317 12.76 -22.73 -9.35
C THR A 317 13.53 -22.02 -8.23
N ASP A 318 14.52 -21.21 -8.57
CA ASP A 318 15.35 -20.46 -7.62
C ASP A 318 14.63 -19.26 -7.01
N HIS A 319 13.61 -18.69 -7.68
CA HIS A 319 12.93 -17.46 -7.27
C HIS A 319 11.45 -17.67 -6.90
N VAL A 320 10.77 -18.62 -7.55
CA VAL A 320 9.32 -18.81 -7.44
C VAL A 320 9.00 -20.30 -7.43
N GLU A 321 8.18 -20.72 -6.46
CA GLU A 321 7.69 -22.10 -6.38
C GLU A 321 6.43 -22.25 -7.25
N VAL A 322 6.62 -22.72 -8.49
CA VAL A 322 5.50 -23.05 -9.39
C VAL A 322 5.00 -24.46 -9.08
N ASP A 323 3.75 -24.59 -8.64
CA ASP A 323 3.17 -25.89 -8.34
C ASP A 323 2.85 -26.68 -9.61
N VAL A 324 3.75 -27.61 -9.94
CA VAL A 324 3.60 -28.53 -11.06
C VAL A 324 3.03 -29.89 -10.64
N GLU A 325 3.06 -30.23 -9.34
CA GLU A 325 2.64 -31.54 -8.83
C GLU A 325 1.13 -31.72 -8.89
N LYS A 326 0.37 -30.71 -8.43
CA LYS A 326 -1.08 -30.68 -8.65
C LYS A 326 -1.44 -30.28 -10.08
N GLY A 327 -0.52 -29.59 -10.74
CA GLY A 327 -0.66 -29.17 -12.13
C GLY A 327 -1.72 -28.08 -12.33
N VAL A 328 -2.41 -28.15 -13.47
CA VAL A 328 -3.28 -27.08 -13.95
C VAL A 328 -4.74 -27.33 -13.59
N PHE A 329 -5.38 -26.37 -12.90
CA PHE A 329 -6.81 -26.42 -12.60
C PHE A 329 -7.64 -25.93 -13.79
N GLU A 330 -8.19 -26.85 -14.57
CA GLU A 330 -9.18 -26.51 -15.60
C GLU A 330 -10.56 -26.29 -14.95
N VAL A 331 -11.07 -25.06 -15.03
CA VAL A 331 -12.29 -24.65 -14.33
C VAL A 331 -13.31 -23.96 -15.25
N ASN A 332 -14.58 -24.33 -15.08
CA ASN A 332 -15.69 -23.45 -15.43
C ASN A 332 -16.02 -22.60 -14.20
N ALA A 333 -15.44 -21.40 -14.15
CA ALA A 333 -15.62 -20.46 -13.05
C ALA A 333 -17.07 -19.98 -12.90
N THR A 334 -18.02 -20.30 -13.79
CA THR A 334 -19.45 -20.00 -13.57
C THR A 334 -20.17 -21.07 -12.75
N ARG A 335 -19.57 -22.27 -12.59
CA ARG A 335 -20.19 -23.42 -11.94
C ARG A 335 -19.48 -23.75 -10.61
N PRO A 336 -20.16 -23.66 -9.45
CA PRO A 336 -19.56 -23.96 -8.15
C PRO A 336 -18.93 -25.35 -8.04
N LYS A 337 -19.58 -26.38 -8.62
CA LYS A 337 -19.04 -27.75 -8.65
C LYS A 337 -17.67 -27.83 -9.34
N SER A 338 -17.46 -27.06 -10.40
CA SER A 338 -16.18 -27.02 -11.11
C SER A 338 -15.08 -26.31 -10.30
N MET A 339 -15.46 -25.48 -9.33
CA MET A 339 -14.56 -24.67 -8.53
C MET A 339 -14.22 -25.30 -7.17
N ALA A 340 -14.89 -26.39 -6.79
CA ALA A 340 -14.75 -27.00 -5.47
C ALA A 340 -13.31 -27.48 -5.21
N LEU A 341 -12.68 -28.17 -6.16
CA LEU A 341 -11.31 -28.66 -6.04
C LEU A 341 -10.30 -27.52 -5.90
N LEU A 342 -10.36 -26.52 -6.80
CA LEU A 342 -9.49 -25.35 -6.73
C LEU A 342 -9.66 -24.59 -5.41
N THR A 343 -10.89 -24.41 -4.94
CA THR A 343 -11.17 -23.72 -3.68
C THR A 343 -10.59 -24.48 -2.48
N SER A 344 -10.86 -25.78 -2.38
CA SER A 344 -10.32 -26.63 -1.31
C SER A 344 -8.79 -26.62 -1.31
N TYR A 345 -8.19 -26.67 -2.51
CA TYR A 345 -6.75 -26.63 -2.64
C TYR A 345 -6.14 -25.31 -2.16
N ILE A 346 -6.70 -24.18 -2.59
CA ILE A 346 -6.28 -22.84 -2.13
C ILE A 346 -6.28 -22.74 -0.60
N PHE A 347 -7.34 -23.22 0.07
CA PHE A 347 -7.39 -23.23 1.53
C PHE A 347 -6.39 -24.19 2.17
N SER A 348 -6.14 -25.35 1.56
CA SER A 348 -5.15 -26.29 2.08
C SER A 348 -3.73 -25.71 2.05
N VAL A 349 -3.35 -25.04 0.97
CA VAL A 349 -2.05 -24.39 0.85
C VAL A 349 -1.94 -23.19 1.80
N ALA A 350 -2.97 -22.35 1.87
CA ALA A 350 -2.99 -21.22 2.79
C ALA A 350 -2.78 -21.68 4.24
N ARG A 351 -3.40 -22.80 4.64
CA ARG A 351 -3.19 -23.41 5.94
C ARG A 351 -1.73 -23.80 6.16
N THR A 352 -1.11 -24.49 5.21
CA THR A 352 0.31 -24.88 5.29
C THR A 352 1.24 -23.69 5.45
N ILE A 353 0.97 -22.58 4.74
CA ILE A 353 1.76 -21.35 4.86
C ILE A 353 1.62 -20.73 6.25
N LEU A 354 0.40 -20.65 6.77
CA LEU A 354 0.17 -20.10 8.10
C LEU A 354 0.75 -20.98 9.22
N ASP A 355 0.73 -22.30 9.05
CA ASP A 355 1.35 -23.24 10.00
C ASP A 355 2.88 -23.11 10.04
N ALA A 356 3.51 -22.76 8.91
CA ALA A 356 4.95 -22.55 8.81
C ALA A 356 5.38 -21.12 9.18
N ALA A 357 4.44 -20.18 9.31
CA ALA A 357 4.74 -18.78 9.56
C ALA A 357 5.15 -18.53 11.03
N PRO A 358 5.95 -17.48 11.30
CA PRO A 358 6.22 -17.04 12.67
C PRO A 358 4.94 -16.74 13.44
N LEU A 359 4.92 -17.06 14.74
CA LEU A 359 3.78 -16.73 15.61
C LEU A 359 3.65 -15.21 15.78
N GLU A 360 2.40 -14.74 15.82
CA GLU A 360 2.03 -13.34 16.04
C GLU A 360 1.53 -13.13 17.47
N SER A 361 1.57 -11.90 17.98
CA SER A 361 0.93 -11.60 19.27
C SER A 361 -0.58 -11.66 19.13
N LYS A 362 -1.28 -12.24 20.13
CA LYS A 362 -2.76 -12.30 20.16
C LYS A 362 -3.44 -10.94 20.07
N ILE A 363 -2.72 -9.87 20.40
CA ILE A 363 -3.22 -8.50 20.26
C ILE A 363 -3.54 -8.15 18.80
N CYS A 364 -2.81 -8.70 17.83
CA CYS A 364 -3.04 -8.43 16.41
C CYS A 364 -4.44 -8.88 15.99
N GLU A 365 -4.85 -10.07 16.40
CA GLU A 365 -6.19 -10.59 16.11
C GLU A 365 -7.28 -9.83 16.88
N LYS A 366 -7.03 -9.41 18.13
CA LYS A 366 -7.98 -8.56 18.86
C LYS A 366 -8.20 -7.22 18.15
N VAL A 367 -7.11 -6.56 17.73
CA VAL A 367 -7.17 -5.29 16.99
C VAL A 367 -7.86 -5.51 15.65
N ARG A 368 -7.52 -6.56 14.90
CA ARG A 368 -8.18 -6.92 13.63
C ARG A 368 -9.70 -7.02 13.79
N ARG A 369 -10.18 -7.80 14.77
CA ARG A 369 -11.63 -7.96 15.02
C ARG A 369 -12.32 -6.65 15.40
N PHE A 370 -11.65 -5.82 16.20
CA PHE A 370 -12.15 -4.49 16.54
C PHE A 370 -12.29 -3.63 15.28
N LEU A 371 -11.26 -3.56 14.44
CA LEU A 371 -11.30 -2.78 13.19
C LEU A 371 -12.37 -3.28 12.22
N GLU A 372 -12.48 -4.60 12.04
CA GLU A 372 -13.52 -5.23 11.19
C GLU A 372 -14.93 -4.86 11.68
N THR A 373 -15.16 -4.95 12.99
CA THR A 373 -16.47 -4.65 13.60
C THR A 373 -16.79 -3.16 13.52
N SER A 374 -15.87 -2.29 13.91
CA SER A 374 -16.11 -0.85 13.93
C SER A 374 -16.19 -0.25 12.52
N THR A 375 -15.49 -0.80 11.53
CA THR A 375 -15.59 -0.37 10.12
C THR A 375 -16.92 -0.83 9.50
N SER A 376 -17.33 -2.07 9.75
CA SER A 376 -18.61 -2.60 9.25
C SER A 376 -19.84 -1.89 9.86
N LEU A 377 -19.75 -1.45 11.12
CA LEU A 377 -20.76 -0.63 11.78
C LEU A 377 -20.66 0.87 11.45
N HIS A 378 -19.75 1.27 10.56
CA HIS A 378 -19.50 2.67 10.18
C HIS A 378 -19.18 3.60 11.36
N GLN A 379 -18.61 3.05 12.43
CA GLN A 379 -18.18 3.80 13.62
C GLN A 379 -16.85 4.49 13.35
N LEU A 380 -15.96 3.85 12.59
CA LEU A 380 -14.69 4.41 12.16
C LEU A 380 -14.77 4.95 10.73
N PRO A 381 -14.05 6.04 10.43
CA PRO A 381 -13.87 6.48 9.06
C PRO A 381 -13.03 5.45 8.27
N PRO A 382 -13.23 5.32 6.95
CA PRO A 382 -12.50 4.37 6.11
C PRO A 382 -11.00 4.69 5.97
N ILE A 383 -10.59 5.92 6.29
CA ILE A 383 -9.20 6.39 6.34
C ILE A 383 -9.04 7.25 7.60
N ILE A 384 -7.95 7.07 8.33
CA ILE A 384 -7.70 7.73 9.60
C ILE A 384 -6.20 8.02 9.79
N HIS A 385 -5.86 9.04 10.57
CA HIS A 385 -4.45 9.25 10.97
C HIS A 385 -3.99 8.20 11.99
N LYS A 386 -2.71 7.83 11.94
CA LYS A 386 -2.05 6.92 12.88
C LYS A 386 -2.32 7.33 14.33
N GLN A 387 -2.13 8.60 14.65
CA GLN A 387 -2.30 9.12 16.01
C GLN A 387 -3.73 8.95 16.53
N GLU A 388 -4.73 9.20 15.67
CA GLU A 388 -6.14 9.02 16.05
C GLU A 388 -6.49 7.54 16.18
N LEU A 389 -5.95 6.67 15.33
CA LEU A 389 -6.13 5.24 15.49
C LEU A 389 -5.50 4.72 16.80
N GLN A 390 -4.27 5.14 17.11
CA GLN A 390 -3.61 4.83 18.38
C GLN A 390 -4.46 5.29 19.57
N ARG A 391 -5.05 6.48 19.47
CA ARG A 391 -5.96 7.04 20.48
C ARG A 391 -7.17 6.13 20.71
N ILE A 392 -7.83 5.70 19.64
CA ILE A 392 -9.02 4.83 19.69
C ILE A 392 -8.68 3.45 20.26
N LEU A 393 -7.56 2.85 19.83
CA LEU A 393 -7.11 1.58 20.40
C LEU A 393 -6.76 1.72 21.89
N SER A 394 -6.23 2.88 22.28
CA SER A 394 -5.89 3.20 23.66
C SER A 394 -7.09 3.54 24.54
N THR A 395 -8.30 3.71 24.02
CA THR A 395 -9.51 3.83 24.86
C THR A 395 -10.05 2.47 25.29
N GLU A 396 -9.78 1.43 24.50
CA GLU A 396 -10.17 0.05 24.82
C GLU A 396 -9.10 -0.59 25.72
N GLU A 397 -9.46 -0.97 26.95
CA GLU A 397 -8.53 -1.62 27.89
C GLU A 397 -7.91 -2.90 27.32
N SER A 398 -8.69 -3.66 26.55
CA SER A 398 -8.24 -4.93 25.96
C SER A 398 -7.37 -4.78 24.71
N LEU A 399 -7.28 -3.58 24.13
CA LEU A 399 -6.55 -3.27 22.89
C LEU A 399 -5.42 -2.27 23.10
N PHE A 400 -5.10 -1.98 24.36
CA PHE A 400 -4.05 -1.06 24.71
C PHE A 400 -2.70 -1.50 24.12
N LEU A 401 -2.05 -0.59 23.39
CA LEU A 401 -0.75 -0.81 22.76
C LEU A 401 0.28 0.15 23.36
N PRO A 402 1.37 -0.34 23.97
CA PRO A 402 2.53 0.49 24.25
C PRO A 402 2.98 1.23 22.97
N ARG A 403 3.47 2.46 23.12
CA ARG A 403 3.79 3.37 22.00
C ARG A 403 4.68 2.71 20.93
N ASP A 404 5.64 1.90 21.38
CA ASP A 404 6.65 1.23 20.55
C ASP A 404 6.14 -0.08 19.88
N THR A 405 4.93 -0.55 20.23
CA THR A 405 4.36 -1.80 19.70
C THR A 405 3.36 -1.58 18.56
N PHE A 406 2.87 -0.35 18.37
CA PHE A 406 1.90 -0.05 17.32
C PHE A 406 2.46 -0.40 15.94
N ASP A 407 3.73 -0.06 15.66
CA ASP A 407 4.32 -0.32 14.34
C ASP A 407 4.46 -1.81 14.05
N ALA A 408 4.69 -2.65 15.08
CA ALA A 408 4.68 -4.10 14.94
C ALA A 408 3.26 -4.65 14.63
N VAL A 409 2.23 -4.14 15.33
CA VAL A 409 0.83 -4.50 15.07
C VAL A 409 0.40 -4.02 13.69
N ALA A 410 0.73 -2.78 13.33
CA ALA A 410 0.45 -2.22 12.01
C ALA A 410 1.14 -3.06 10.91
N LYS A 411 2.40 -3.45 11.10
CA LYS A 411 3.10 -4.33 10.16
C LYS A 411 2.42 -5.69 10.02
N CYS A 412 1.93 -6.29 11.11
CA CYS A 412 1.14 -7.51 11.07
C CYS A 412 -0.16 -7.32 10.26
N LEU A 413 -0.94 -6.27 10.55
CA LEU A 413 -2.20 -5.97 9.85
C LEU A 413 -1.99 -5.60 8.38
N VAL A 414 -0.87 -4.94 8.06
CA VAL A 414 -0.43 -4.71 6.69
C VAL A 414 -0.14 -6.06 6.04
N ASN A 415 0.69 -6.94 6.62
CA ASN A 415 1.02 -8.22 6.01
C ASN A 415 -0.22 -9.10 5.71
N SER A 416 -1.21 -9.13 6.60
CA SER A 416 -2.49 -9.82 6.36
C SER A 416 -3.41 -9.13 5.36
N GLY A 417 -3.19 -7.83 5.10
CA GLY A 417 -4.02 -7.01 4.21
C GLY A 417 -5.31 -6.52 4.83
N ASP A 418 -5.34 -6.39 6.16
CA ASP A 418 -6.47 -5.81 6.88
C ASP A 418 -6.47 -4.27 6.78
N ILE A 419 -5.27 -3.67 6.69
CA ILE A 419 -5.08 -2.23 6.51
C ILE A 419 -4.05 -1.94 5.42
N ILE A 420 -4.06 -0.70 4.93
CA ILE A 420 -2.91 -0.11 4.23
C ILE A 420 -2.36 1.00 5.11
N PHE A 421 -1.05 1.04 5.31
CA PHE A 421 -0.40 2.06 6.13
C PHE A 421 0.65 2.83 5.32
N TYR A 422 0.44 4.14 5.19
CA TYR A 422 1.38 5.04 4.56
C TYR A 422 2.20 5.76 5.62
N VAL A 423 3.43 5.31 5.80
CA VAL A 423 4.35 5.82 6.83
C VAL A 423 4.65 7.30 6.63
N SER A 424 4.91 7.74 5.40
CA SER A 424 5.34 9.12 5.08
C SER A 424 4.31 10.20 5.45
N VAL A 425 3.03 9.86 5.42
CA VAL A 425 1.92 10.78 5.73
C VAL A 425 1.14 10.36 6.98
N GLU A 426 1.60 9.33 7.69
CA GLU A 426 0.96 8.74 8.86
C GLU A 426 -0.54 8.42 8.68
N LEU A 427 -0.94 7.99 7.47
CA LEU A 427 -2.33 7.64 7.15
C LEU A 427 -2.55 6.13 7.12
N VAL A 428 -3.65 5.70 7.75
CA VAL A 428 -4.10 4.31 7.78
C VAL A 428 -5.42 4.18 7.03
N VAL A 429 -5.44 3.33 6.01
CA VAL A 429 -6.67 2.94 5.30
C VAL A 429 -7.25 1.71 5.99
N LEU A 430 -8.46 1.84 6.52
CA LEU A 430 -9.21 0.77 7.20
C LEU A 430 -10.17 0.04 6.25
N ASP A 431 -10.77 0.73 5.28
CA ASP A 431 -11.59 0.11 4.24
C ASP A 431 -10.77 -0.09 2.95
N VAL A 432 -9.94 -1.13 2.97
CA VAL A 432 -9.00 -1.49 1.89
C VAL A 432 -9.73 -1.73 0.56
N GLN A 433 -10.89 -2.42 0.60
CA GLN A 433 -11.66 -2.75 -0.60
C GLN A 433 -12.25 -1.48 -1.25
N TRP A 434 -12.91 -0.63 -0.45
CA TRP A 434 -13.44 0.62 -0.96
C TRP A 434 -12.31 1.49 -1.53
N PHE A 435 -11.19 1.59 -0.83
CA PHE A 435 -10.07 2.41 -1.26
C PHE A 435 -9.44 1.89 -2.58
N CYS A 436 -9.08 0.61 -2.65
CA CYS A 436 -8.40 0.04 -3.82
C CYS A 436 -9.30 -0.06 -5.07
N ASN A 437 -10.59 -0.32 -4.89
CA ASN A 437 -11.52 -0.47 -6.02
C ASN A 437 -12.15 0.88 -6.42
N LYS A 438 -12.67 1.63 -5.46
CA LYS A 438 -13.45 2.84 -5.75
C LYS A 438 -12.57 4.06 -5.89
N ILE A 439 -11.73 4.32 -4.89
CA ILE A 439 -10.91 5.53 -4.89
C ILE A 439 -9.80 5.41 -5.94
N MET A 440 -8.98 4.37 -5.83
CA MET A 440 -7.88 4.16 -6.78
C MET A 440 -8.35 3.78 -8.17
N GLY A 441 -9.45 3.03 -8.29
CA GLY A 441 -10.06 2.76 -9.60
C GLY A 441 -10.49 4.04 -10.31
N ASP A 442 -11.18 4.95 -9.62
CA ASP A 442 -11.62 6.22 -10.19
C ASP A 442 -10.42 7.16 -10.46
N LEU A 443 -9.44 7.23 -9.54
CA LEU A 443 -8.23 8.04 -9.68
C LEU A 443 -7.29 7.57 -10.80
N LEU A 444 -7.13 6.27 -11.01
CA LEU A 444 -6.27 5.78 -12.10
C LEU A 444 -6.93 5.95 -13.48
N HIS A 445 -8.26 6.07 -13.52
CA HIS A 445 -9.02 6.45 -14.71
C HIS A 445 -9.26 7.97 -14.82
N PHE A 446 -8.74 8.74 -13.86
CA PHE A 446 -8.74 10.20 -13.93
C PHE A 446 -7.77 10.64 -15.03
N ASN A 447 -8.33 10.94 -16.20
CA ASN A 447 -7.55 11.45 -17.33
C ASN A 447 -7.53 12.97 -17.26
N VAL A 448 -6.36 13.52 -16.90
CA VAL A 448 -6.09 14.95 -16.98
C VAL A 448 -5.53 15.22 -18.37
N GLN A 449 -6.40 15.52 -19.33
CA GLN A 449 -5.96 16.18 -20.55
C GLN A 449 -5.76 17.65 -20.20
N CYS A 450 -4.57 18.00 -19.71
CA CYS A 450 -4.17 19.39 -19.53
C CYS A 450 -3.29 19.81 -20.69
N ASP A 451 -3.75 20.79 -21.46
CA ASP A 451 -2.92 21.58 -22.37
C ASP A 451 -2.04 22.51 -21.53
N ALA A 452 -1.05 21.96 -20.82
CA ALA A 452 -0.05 22.77 -20.14
C ALA A 452 0.85 23.40 -21.21
N SER A 453 0.74 24.72 -21.36
CA SER A 453 1.49 25.54 -22.31
C SER A 453 2.94 25.81 -21.89
N ASP A 454 3.37 25.29 -20.75
CA ASP A 454 4.69 25.50 -20.18
C ASP A 454 5.26 24.18 -19.64
N GLY A 455 6.59 24.02 -19.63
CA GLY A 455 7.35 22.76 -19.55
C GLY A 455 7.09 21.76 -18.41
N SER A 456 6.10 21.97 -17.54
CA SER A 456 5.72 21.11 -16.41
C SER A 456 4.69 20.01 -16.76
N LYS A 457 4.77 19.44 -17.97
CA LYS A 457 3.85 18.35 -18.36
C LYS A 457 3.99 17.17 -17.38
N GLY A 458 2.87 16.77 -16.78
CA GLY A 458 2.81 15.67 -15.83
C GLY A 458 2.95 16.05 -14.36
N PHE A 459 3.41 17.26 -14.03
CA PHE A 459 3.49 17.77 -12.67
C PHE A 459 2.39 18.78 -12.37
N PHE A 460 1.78 18.65 -11.21
CA PHE A 460 0.69 19.51 -10.76
C PHE A 460 1.00 20.07 -9.39
N THR A 461 0.74 21.36 -9.15
CA THR A 461 0.77 21.86 -7.77
C THR A 461 -0.28 21.12 -6.95
N ALA A 462 -0.03 20.89 -5.66
CA ALA A 462 -1.02 20.30 -4.77
C ALA A 462 -2.37 21.04 -4.81
N VAL A 463 -2.36 22.36 -5.02
CA VAL A 463 -3.56 23.20 -5.09
C VAL A 463 -4.33 22.98 -6.40
N ASP A 464 -3.63 22.96 -7.54
CA ASP A 464 -4.29 22.80 -8.84
C ASP A 464 -4.84 21.39 -9.01
N LEU A 465 -4.08 20.39 -8.55
CA LEU A 465 -4.54 19.01 -8.55
C LEU A 465 -5.75 18.83 -7.63
N ALA A 466 -5.76 19.46 -6.44
CA ALA A 466 -6.90 19.44 -5.55
C ALA A 466 -8.17 20.00 -6.23
N LYS A 467 -8.07 21.16 -6.89
CA LYS A 467 -9.19 21.76 -7.65
C LYS A 467 -9.69 20.84 -8.77
N LEU A 468 -8.77 20.28 -9.56
CA LEU A 468 -9.13 19.38 -10.66
C LEU A 468 -9.84 18.12 -10.14
N LEU A 469 -9.40 17.59 -9.00
CA LEU A 469 -10.04 16.44 -8.35
C LEU A 469 -11.41 16.80 -7.76
N GLU A 470 -11.54 17.95 -7.10
CA GLU A 470 -12.81 18.46 -6.58
C GLU A 470 -13.84 18.69 -7.70
N GLU A 471 -13.42 19.31 -8.81
CA GLU A 471 -14.25 19.45 -10.01
C GLU A 471 -14.66 18.10 -10.57
N HIS A 472 -13.73 17.15 -10.67
CA HIS A 472 -14.04 15.79 -11.13
C HIS A 472 -15.06 15.08 -10.25
N VAL A 473 -14.91 15.21 -8.92
CA VAL A 473 -15.83 14.68 -7.91
C VAL A 473 -17.22 15.29 -8.04
N ASN A 474 -17.27 16.60 -8.26
CA ASN A 474 -18.52 17.35 -8.35
C ASN A 474 -19.27 17.10 -9.66
N GLN A 475 -18.56 16.98 -10.79
CA GLN A 475 -19.15 16.82 -12.12
C GLN A 475 -19.65 15.40 -12.43
N ARG A 476 -19.00 14.33 -11.92
CA ARG A 476 -19.25 12.96 -12.41
C ARG A 476 -20.10 12.04 -11.52
N LYS A 477 -20.67 12.48 -10.39
CA LYS A 477 -21.30 11.57 -9.39
C LYS A 477 -20.39 10.35 -9.10
N THR A 478 -19.09 10.59 -8.88
CA THR A 478 -18.09 9.52 -8.69
C THR A 478 -18.10 8.96 -7.27
N SER A 479 -17.49 7.79 -7.10
CA SER A 479 -17.33 7.15 -5.79
C SER A 479 -16.45 7.99 -4.85
N LEU A 480 -15.60 8.87 -5.40
CA LEU A 480 -14.76 9.81 -4.67
C LEU A 480 -15.58 10.77 -3.79
N ARG A 481 -16.83 11.11 -4.16
CA ARG A 481 -17.70 11.95 -3.32
C ARG A 481 -18.03 11.30 -1.97
N SER A 482 -18.05 9.96 -1.94
CA SER A 482 -18.25 9.18 -0.70
C SER A 482 -17.05 9.27 0.26
N MET A 483 -15.85 9.57 -0.23
CA MET A 483 -14.64 9.74 0.58
C MET A 483 -14.72 10.95 1.48
N PHE A 484 -15.11 12.09 0.93
CA PHE A 484 -15.28 13.34 1.69
C PHE A 484 -16.35 13.21 2.76
N ILE A 485 -17.44 12.49 2.46
CA ILE A 485 -18.54 12.29 3.41
C ILE A 485 -18.16 11.28 4.51
N ARG A 486 -17.46 10.19 4.16
CA ARG A 486 -17.19 9.07 5.09
C ARG A 486 -15.94 9.26 5.95
N SER A 487 -14.95 10.04 5.50
CA SER A 487 -13.65 10.10 6.18
C SER A 487 -13.66 10.88 7.50
N LYS A 488 -14.64 11.76 7.78
CA LYS A 488 -14.77 12.54 9.04
C LYS A 488 -13.48 13.24 9.52
N LEU A 489 -12.45 13.31 8.69
CA LEU A 489 -11.18 13.96 8.95
C LEU A 489 -11.44 15.48 9.00
N SER A 490 -10.60 16.26 9.70
CA SER A 490 -10.82 17.70 9.89
C SER A 490 -11.04 18.43 8.56
N PRO A 491 -12.02 19.35 8.43
CA PRO A 491 -12.20 20.17 7.22
C PRO A 491 -10.94 20.93 6.77
N GLN A 492 -9.98 21.12 7.68
CA GLN A 492 -8.69 21.77 7.37
C GLN A 492 -7.67 20.84 6.66
N ILE A 493 -7.89 19.52 6.74
CA ILE A 493 -7.02 18.46 6.17
C ILE A 493 -7.69 17.84 4.92
N VAL A 494 -9.01 17.95 4.80
CA VAL A 494 -9.84 17.14 3.88
C VAL A 494 -10.55 18.03 2.89
N ASP A 495 -9.80 18.51 1.93
CA ASP A 495 -10.33 18.58 0.58
C ASP A 495 -9.28 17.97 -0.36
N GLY A 496 -9.22 18.29 -1.65
CA GLY A 496 -8.36 17.61 -2.62
C GLY A 496 -6.89 17.33 -2.21
N ARG A 497 -6.35 18.02 -1.18
CA ARG A 497 -5.09 17.72 -0.48
C ARG A 497 -4.94 16.27 0.01
N LEU A 498 -5.97 15.65 0.57
CA LEU A 498 -5.87 14.24 0.99
C LEU A 498 -5.72 13.32 -0.23
N LEU A 499 -6.46 13.59 -1.30
CA LEU A 499 -6.33 12.84 -2.55
C LEU A 499 -4.95 13.06 -3.20
N VAL A 500 -4.40 14.28 -3.09
CA VAL A 500 -3.03 14.60 -3.49
C VAL A 500 -2.05 13.77 -2.67
N GLN A 501 -2.11 13.79 -1.33
CA GLN A 501 -1.24 12.99 -0.46
C GLN A 501 -1.32 11.49 -0.77
N LEU A 502 -2.52 10.97 -1.05
CA LEU A 502 -2.71 9.58 -1.44
C LEU A 502 -2.12 9.30 -2.82
N LEU A 503 -2.34 10.17 -3.81
CA LEU A 503 -1.70 10.08 -5.12
C LEU A 503 -0.18 10.08 -4.98
N MET A 504 0.39 10.90 -4.10
CA MET A 504 1.85 10.93 -3.84
C MET A 504 2.37 9.62 -3.27
N CYS A 505 1.62 8.97 -2.38
CA CYS A 505 1.96 7.65 -1.86
C CYS A 505 2.03 6.55 -2.95
N PHE A 506 1.37 6.77 -4.09
CA PHE A 506 1.31 5.85 -5.23
C PHE A 506 2.14 6.26 -6.44
N ARG A 507 2.39 7.55 -6.55
CA ARG A 507 2.90 8.20 -7.75
C ARG A 507 4.20 8.93 -7.45
N LEU A 508 5.01 8.27 -6.63
CA LEU A 508 6.43 8.51 -6.39
C LEU A 508 6.62 9.61 -5.35
N ASP A 509 7.52 9.35 -4.40
CA ASP A 509 7.79 10.21 -3.25
C ASP A 509 8.41 11.54 -3.71
N CYS A 510 7.58 12.47 -4.19
CA CYS A 510 7.91 13.88 -4.10
C CYS A 510 7.83 14.23 -2.61
N GLU A 511 8.97 14.47 -1.95
CA GLU A 511 8.96 15.04 -0.61
C GLU A 511 8.17 16.34 -0.64
N VAL A 512 7.00 16.33 0.01
CA VAL A 512 6.30 17.56 0.36
C VAL A 512 6.93 18.00 1.67
N ASP A 513 7.79 19.01 1.61
CA ASP A 513 7.94 19.82 2.82
C ASP A 513 6.58 20.50 3.04
N SER A 514 5.85 20.05 4.07
CA SER A 514 4.50 20.48 4.44
C SER A 514 4.34 22.00 4.61
N ARG A 515 5.47 22.74 4.61
CA ARG A 515 5.56 24.19 4.75
C ARG A 515 5.63 24.94 3.42
N GLU A 516 5.95 24.29 2.31
CA GLU A 516 6.16 24.97 1.03
C GLU A 516 4.94 24.85 0.09
N ARG A 517 4.42 26.01 -0.30
CA ARG A 517 3.29 26.18 -1.24
C ARG A 517 3.60 25.72 -2.68
N HIS A 518 4.81 25.21 -2.95
CA HIS A 518 5.31 24.84 -4.28
C HIS A 518 5.50 23.33 -4.49
N SER A 519 5.01 22.49 -3.57
CA SER A 519 5.10 21.02 -3.74
C SER A 519 4.30 20.55 -4.96
N MET A 520 5.01 19.92 -5.91
CA MET A 520 4.47 19.38 -7.16
C MET A 520 4.23 17.87 -7.04
N VAL A 521 3.14 17.40 -7.65
CA VAL A 521 2.75 15.98 -7.70
C VAL A 521 2.84 15.49 -9.14
N PHE A 522 3.56 14.38 -9.33
CA PHE A 522 3.69 13.78 -10.64
C PHE A 522 2.57 12.78 -10.92
N ILE A 523 1.96 12.87 -12.10
CA ILE A 523 0.97 11.91 -12.59
C ILE A 523 1.43 11.41 -13.96
N PRO A 524 2.18 10.29 -14.04
CA PRO A 524 2.69 9.75 -15.30
C PRO A 524 1.60 9.50 -16.35
N ALA A 525 0.39 9.13 -15.91
CA ALA A 525 -0.74 8.85 -16.82
C ALA A 525 -1.28 10.10 -17.54
N SER A 526 -0.95 11.30 -17.07
CA SER A 526 -1.30 12.56 -17.74
C SER A 526 -0.31 12.92 -18.86
N LEU A 527 0.84 12.25 -18.93
CA LEU A 527 1.78 12.43 -20.02
C LEU A 527 1.19 11.85 -21.30
N SER A 528 1.26 12.61 -22.38
CA SER A 528 0.81 12.14 -23.69
C SER A 528 1.60 10.90 -24.12
N GLY A 529 0.89 9.80 -24.36
CA GLY A 529 1.48 8.64 -25.01
C GLY A 529 1.87 8.99 -26.44
N MET A 530 3.15 8.84 -26.77
CA MET A 530 3.58 8.96 -28.15
C MET A 530 2.97 7.80 -28.95
N LYS A 531 2.29 8.11 -30.05
CA LYS A 531 1.72 7.08 -30.92
C LYS A 531 2.85 6.14 -31.34
N ARG A 532 2.75 4.85 -30.95
CA ARG A 532 3.67 3.73 -31.26
C ARG A 532 3.96 3.58 -32.76
N LYS A 533 4.73 4.50 -33.35
CA LYS A 533 5.25 4.37 -34.71
C LYS A 533 6.77 4.46 -34.63
N LYS A 534 7.37 3.32 -34.25
CA LYS A 534 8.82 3.07 -34.18
C LYS A 534 9.50 3.79 -33.01
N ALA A 535 10.62 3.24 -32.54
CA ALA A 535 11.41 3.73 -31.40
C ALA A 535 11.62 5.26 -31.48
N ILE A 536 11.41 5.96 -30.36
CA ILE A 536 11.32 7.43 -30.32
C ILE A 536 12.69 8.08 -30.57
N LEU A 537 13.78 7.36 -30.32
CA LEU A 537 15.15 7.76 -30.70
C LEU A 537 15.39 7.86 -32.22
N GLN A 538 14.40 7.65 -33.09
CA GLN A 538 14.53 7.94 -34.53
C GLN A 538 13.66 9.12 -34.98
N LYS A 539 14.37 10.22 -35.33
CA LYS A 539 14.02 11.39 -36.18
C LYS A 539 13.48 12.68 -35.57
N ASP A 540 12.69 12.67 -34.49
CA ASP A 540 12.02 13.90 -34.04
C ASP A 540 12.64 14.56 -32.79
N TYR A 541 13.25 13.78 -31.90
CA TYR A 541 13.88 14.29 -30.67
C TYR A 541 15.41 14.22 -30.67
N PHE A 542 15.97 13.22 -31.34
CA PHE A 542 17.42 13.02 -31.42
C PHE A 542 17.92 13.35 -32.82
N ARG A 543 18.57 14.51 -32.98
CA ARG A 543 19.26 14.95 -34.21
C ARG A 543 20.64 15.50 -33.84
N PRO A 544 21.61 14.63 -33.52
CA PRO A 544 22.96 15.06 -33.24
C PRO A 544 23.53 15.79 -34.46
N GLN A 545 24.36 16.81 -34.22
CA GLN A 545 25.10 17.44 -35.30
C GLN A 545 26.12 16.44 -35.86
N GLU A 546 26.55 16.62 -37.13
CA GLU A 546 27.49 15.68 -37.77
C GLU A 546 28.84 15.56 -37.03
N SER A 547 29.21 16.55 -36.22
CA SER A 547 30.43 16.58 -35.40
C SER A 547 30.22 16.18 -33.94
N SER A 548 29.01 15.81 -33.52
CA SER A 548 28.72 15.43 -32.13
C SER A 548 29.18 13.99 -31.83
N LEU A 549 29.77 13.78 -30.66
CA LEU A 549 30.02 12.44 -30.14
C LEU A 549 28.73 11.92 -29.51
N VAL A 550 28.27 10.75 -29.94
CA VAL A 550 27.09 10.09 -29.37
C VAL A 550 27.50 8.82 -28.66
N VAL A 551 27.09 8.70 -27.39
CA VAL A 551 27.36 7.53 -26.56
C VAL A 551 26.05 7.02 -25.98
N GLY A 552 25.91 5.70 -25.91
CA GLY A 552 24.71 5.06 -25.37
C GLY A 552 25.02 3.91 -24.42
N ARG A 553 24.07 3.66 -23.52
CA ARG A 553 24.06 2.55 -22.57
C ARG A 553 22.65 1.98 -22.48
N ARG A 554 22.56 0.65 -22.35
CA ARG A 554 21.30 -0.04 -22.13
C ARG A 554 21.30 -0.59 -20.72
N LEU A 555 20.39 -0.10 -19.90
CA LEU A 555 20.16 -0.66 -18.57
C LEU A 555 19.19 -1.83 -18.69
N SER A 556 19.63 -2.97 -18.18
CA SER A 556 18.83 -4.18 -18.06
C SER A 556 19.17 -4.91 -16.78
N VAL A 557 18.26 -5.76 -16.30
CA VAL A 557 18.55 -6.61 -15.16
C VAL A 557 19.47 -7.75 -15.60
N ASN A 558 20.46 -8.10 -14.77
CA ASN A 558 21.42 -9.18 -15.03
C ASN A 558 20.71 -10.52 -15.34
N ASP A 559 19.68 -10.87 -14.57
CA ASP A 559 18.81 -12.01 -14.85
C ASP A 559 17.54 -11.59 -15.59
N ASN A 560 17.69 -11.15 -16.83
CA ASN A 560 16.56 -10.82 -17.71
C ASN A 560 15.67 -12.03 -18.06
N LEU A 561 16.14 -13.25 -17.82
CA LEU A 561 15.35 -14.46 -18.02
C LEU A 561 14.27 -14.59 -16.95
N ARG A 562 14.61 -14.30 -15.69
CA ARG A 562 13.73 -14.56 -14.54
C ARG A 562 13.16 -13.31 -13.89
N THR A 563 13.69 -12.13 -14.18
CA THR A 563 13.16 -10.85 -13.69
C THR A 563 13.23 -9.78 -14.79
N PHE A 564 12.65 -8.61 -14.55
CA PHE A 564 12.69 -7.48 -15.48
C PHE A 564 12.42 -6.16 -14.76
N LEU A 565 12.68 -5.04 -15.44
CA LEU A 565 12.29 -3.72 -14.97
C LEU A 565 10.76 -3.59 -15.00
N THR A 566 10.12 -3.58 -13.82
CA THR A 566 8.67 -3.45 -13.77
C THR A 566 8.23 -2.09 -14.34
N PRO A 567 7.03 -1.98 -14.96
CA PRO A 567 6.55 -0.71 -15.50
C PRO A 567 6.47 0.43 -14.48
N GLY A 568 6.46 0.14 -13.18
CA GLY A 568 6.47 1.13 -12.10
C GLY A 568 7.82 1.83 -11.91
N VAL A 569 8.91 1.25 -12.42
CA VAL A 569 10.28 1.76 -12.26
C VAL A 569 10.51 3.05 -13.03
N PHE A 570 10.07 3.14 -14.28
CA PHE A 570 10.39 4.29 -15.12
C PHE A 570 9.80 5.60 -14.59
N PRO A 571 8.54 5.65 -14.11
CA PRO A 571 8.04 6.79 -13.37
C PRO A 571 8.97 7.25 -12.23
N LEU A 572 9.54 6.33 -11.41
CA LEU A 572 10.47 6.69 -10.31
C LEU A 572 11.66 7.46 -10.83
N LEU A 573 12.22 7.04 -11.97
CA LEU A 573 13.31 7.77 -12.61
C LEU A 573 12.87 9.16 -13.07
N GLN A 574 11.67 9.31 -13.65
CA GLN A 574 11.15 10.61 -14.09
C GLN A 574 11.08 11.62 -12.95
N VAL A 575 10.59 11.21 -11.78
CA VAL A 575 10.53 12.07 -10.60
C VAL A 575 11.90 12.34 -10.02
N SER A 576 12.76 11.32 -9.90
CA SER A 576 14.11 11.47 -9.38
C SER A 576 14.93 12.47 -10.21
N PHE A 577 14.93 12.32 -11.54
CA PHE A 577 15.62 13.25 -12.44
C PHE A 577 15.02 14.66 -12.37
N HIS A 578 13.69 14.80 -12.37
CA HIS A 578 13.06 16.11 -12.23
C HIS A 578 13.48 16.81 -10.92
N ASN A 579 13.39 16.11 -9.78
CA ASN A 579 13.71 16.68 -8.48
C ASN A 579 15.19 17.02 -8.34
N HIS A 580 16.08 16.22 -8.96
CA HIS A 580 17.52 16.44 -8.90
C HIS A 580 17.99 17.61 -9.79
N LEU A 581 17.39 17.75 -10.99
CA LEU A 581 17.86 18.68 -12.02
C LEU A 581 17.15 20.04 -11.97
N THR A 582 15.91 20.11 -11.50
CA THR A 582 15.15 21.37 -11.42
C THR A 582 15.83 22.43 -10.52
N PRO A 583 16.36 22.09 -9.33
CA PRO A 583 17.12 23.05 -8.50
C PRO A 583 18.38 23.60 -9.18
N GLN A 584 18.92 22.86 -10.16
CA GLN A 584 20.09 23.25 -10.96
C GLN A 584 19.69 24.08 -12.19
N GLN A 585 18.41 24.48 -12.31
CA GLN A 585 17.86 25.21 -13.45
C GLN A 585 17.95 24.46 -14.79
N VAL A 586 18.07 23.13 -14.74
CA VAL A 586 18.04 22.28 -15.92
C VAL A 586 16.59 21.96 -16.30
N HIS A 587 16.21 22.26 -17.53
CA HIS A 587 14.86 21.98 -18.03
C HIS A 587 14.72 20.52 -18.46
N VAL A 588 13.89 19.75 -17.74
CA VAL A 588 13.61 18.34 -18.03
C VAL A 588 12.29 18.20 -18.78
N THR A 589 12.34 17.56 -19.95
CA THR A 589 11.19 17.17 -20.76
C THR A 589 10.78 15.73 -20.46
N LEU A 590 9.50 15.53 -20.12
CA LEU A 590 8.95 14.20 -19.81
C LEU A 590 7.83 13.81 -20.79
N ALA A 591 7.85 12.54 -21.21
CA ALA A 591 6.72 11.87 -21.88
C ALA A 591 6.51 10.47 -21.29
N GLN A 592 5.45 9.77 -21.70
CA GLN A 592 5.05 8.49 -21.07
C GLN A 592 6.19 7.48 -20.89
N ASP A 593 7.07 7.37 -21.89
CA ASP A 593 8.20 6.45 -21.92
C ASP A 593 9.54 7.16 -22.21
N LEU A 594 9.64 8.50 -21.97
CA LEU A 594 10.83 9.31 -22.26
C LEU A 594 11.16 10.31 -21.15
N ILE A 595 12.45 10.50 -20.89
CA ILE A 595 13.06 11.62 -20.17
C ILE A 595 14.08 12.26 -21.10
N ALA A 596 14.08 13.58 -21.26
CA ALA A 596 15.08 14.29 -22.05
C ALA A 596 15.47 15.62 -21.39
N PHE A 597 16.75 15.96 -21.39
CA PHE A 597 17.26 17.23 -20.86
C PHE A 597 18.64 17.55 -21.44
N ALA A 598 19.12 18.77 -21.22
CA ALA A 598 20.48 19.18 -21.58
C ALA A 598 21.21 19.70 -20.34
N MET A 599 22.44 19.25 -20.12
CA MET A 599 23.28 19.62 -18.97
C MET A 599 24.75 19.57 -19.39
N ASP A 600 25.56 20.56 -18.99
CA ASP A 600 27.00 20.62 -19.26
C ASP A 600 27.42 20.39 -20.74
N GLY A 601 26.61 20.88 -21.68
CA GLY A 601 26.86 20.67 -23.12
C GLY A 601 26.55 19.26 -23.63
N ALA A 602 25.92 18.43 -22.79
CA ALA A 602 25.42 17.10 -23.13
C ALA A 602 23.90 17.14 -23.33
N GLU A 603 23.41 16.58 -24.43
CA GLU A 603 21.99 16.31 -24.65
C GLU A 603 21.68 14.86 -24.26
N VAL A 604 20.81 14.67 -23.27
CA VAL A 604 20.50 13.38 -22.65
C VAL A 604 19.09 12.93 -23.01
N PHE A 605 18.96 11.64 -23.35
CA PHE A 605 17.70 10.97 -23.63
C PHE A 605 17.66 9.62 -22.92
N VAL A 606 16.59 9.36 -22.18
CA VAL A 606 16.35 8.09 -21.49
C VAL A 606 14.98 7.55 -21.90
N GLU A 607 14.93 6.41 -22.57
CA GLU A 607 13.70 5.82 -23.12
C GLU A 607 13.40 4.45 -22.47
N LEU A 608 12.15 4.25 -22.02
CA LEU A 608 11.66 2.94 -21.64
C LEU A 608 11.23 2.17 -22.89
N CYS A 609 12.06 1.23 -23.32
CA CYS A 609 11.77 0.44 -24.50
C CYS A 609 10.92 -0.78 -24.15
N ARG A 610 9.74 -0.86 -24.78
CA ARG A 610 8.83 -2.02 -24.71
C ARG A 610 8.62 -2.58 -26.11
N MET A 611 9.41 -3.57 -26.48
CA MET A 611 9.23 -4.29 -27.74
C MET A 611 8.17 -5.39 -27.53
N GLU A 612 7.22 -5.52 -28.46
CA GLU A 612 6.21 -6.59 -28.38
C GLU A 612 6.92 -7.97 -28.32
N GLY A 613 6.70 -8.71 -27.23
CA GLY A 613 7.30 -10.02 -27.01
C GLY A 613 8.72 -10.05 -26.44
N HIS A 614 9.29 -8.90 -26.06
CA HIS A 614 10.63 -8.82 -25.45
C HIS A 614 10.62 -8.11 -24.09
N ASP A 615 11.72 -8.29 -23.35
CA ASP A 615 11.92 -7.72 -22.02
C ASP A 615 11.96 -6.19 -22.07
N ALA A 616 11.41 -5.55 -21.04
CA ALA A 616 11.54 -4.10 -20.88
C ALA A 616 12.98 -3.77 -20.47
N PHE A 617 13.60 -2.84 -21.18
CA PHE A 617 14.91 -2.28 -20.87
C PHE A 617 14.84 -0.76 -21.01
N ILE A 618 15.83 -0.07 -20.45
CA ILE A 618 15.94 1.38 -20.53
C ILE A 618 17.17 1.71 -21.36
N ASP A 619 16.97 2.44 -22.46
CA ASP A 619 18.07 2.95 -23.27
C ASP A 619 18.39 4.39 -22.83
N VAL A 620 19.66 4.63 -22.52
CA VAL A 620 20.23 5.95 -22.24
C VAL A 620 21.11 6.33 -23.43
N LEU A 621 20.87 7.50 -23.99
CA LEU A 621 21.63 8.06 -25.08
C LEU A 621 22.05 9.48 -24.71
N VAL A 622 23.32 9.79 -24.93
CA VAL A 622 23.88 11.12 -24.65
C VAL A 622 24.67 11.58 -25.87
N SER A 623 24.44 12.82 -26.27
CA SER A 623 25.18 13.49 -27.34
C SER A 623 25.98 14.64 -26.74
N PHE A 624 27.27 14.73 -27.08
CA PHE A 624 28.17 15.80 -26.64
C PHE A 624 28.70 16.57 -27.85
N GLU A 625 28.83 17.88 -27.69
CA GLU A 625 29.63 18.70 -28.62
C GLU A 625 31.11 18.66 -28.21
N ASN A 626 31.99 18.23 -29.14
CA ASN A 626 33.45 18.28 -28.98
C ASN A 626 34.01 17.64 -27.68
N CYS A 627 33.53 16.45 -27.32
CA CYS A 627 34.01 15.70 -26.15
C CYS A 627 34.78 14.43 -26.57
N LEU A 628 35.77 14.01 -25.77
CA LEU A 628 36.44 12.72 -25.95
C LEU A 628 35.56 11.58 -25.42
N LEU A 629 35.74 10.37 -25.95
CA LEU A 629 34.93 9.21 -25.57
C LEU A 629 35.06 8.87 -24.08
N ASP A 630 36.26 8.89 -23.53
CA ASP A 630 36.51 8.51 -22.13
C ASP A 630 35.85 9.51 -21.17
N ASP A 631 36.01 10.81 -21.42
CA ASP A 631 35.38 11.89 -20.63
C ASP A 631 33.85 11.81 -20.70
N ALA A 632 33.29 11.54 -21.88
CA ALA A 632 31.85 11.36 -22.08
C ALA A 632 31.30 10.14 -21.30
N LEU A 633 32.09 9.08 -21.18
CA LEU A 633 31.73 7.88 -20.44
C LEU A 633 31.80 8.08 -18.93
N GLU A 634 32.83 8.74 -18.44
CA GLU A 634 32.96 9.11 -17.03
C GLU A 634 31.80 10.01 -16.60
N TRP A 635 31.52 11.05 -17.39
CA TRP A 635 30.37 11.94 -17.14
C TRP A 635 29.04 11.18 -17.10
N MET A 636 28.81 10.25 -18.03
CA MET A 636 27.59 9.44 -18.07
C MET A 636 27.44 8.55 -16.84
N GLU A 637 28.52 7.95 -16.36
CA GLU A 637 28.49 7.09 -15.18
C GLU A 637 28.16 7.90 -13.91
N GLU A 638 28.81 9.06 -13.74
CA GLU A 638 28.63 9.92 -12.57
C GLU A 638 27.26 10.60 -12.51
N ASN A 639 26.81 11.17 -13.63
CA ASN A 639 25.65 12.08 -13.66
C ASN A 639 24.32 11.37 -13.98
N LEU A 640 24.37 10.18 -14.61
CA LEU A 640 23.17 9.44 -15.03
C LEU A 640 23.09 8.07 -14.37
N LEU A 641 24.05 7.19 -14.67
CA LEU A 641 23.93 5.78 -14.32
C LEU A 641 24.04 5.53 -12.82
N GLY A 642 24.91 6.26 -12.12
CA GLY A 642 25.00 6.22 -10.66
C GLY A 642 23.66 6.57 -10.00
N LYS A 643 23.01 7.65 -10.46
CA LYS A 643 21.70 8.07 -9.93
C LYS A 643 20.59 7.09 -10.26
N MET A 644 20.57 6.55 -11.49
CA MET A 644 19.61 5.52 -11.87
C MET A 644 19.76 4.26 -11.00
N LYS A 645 21.00 3.81 -10.76
CA LYS A 645 21.29 2.65 -9.90
C LYS A 645 20.85 2.89 -8.46
N GLU A 646 21.03 4.09 -7.92
CA GLU A 646 20.55 4.48 -6.59
C GLU A 646 19.01 4.33 -6.48
N VAL A 647 18.27 4.94 -7.41
CA VAL A 647 16.78 4.87 -7.42
C VAL A 647 16.30 3.42 -7.58
N LEU A 648 17.00 2.61 -8.37
CA LEU A 648 16.64 1.22 -8.58
C LEU A 648 16.95 0.32 -7.36
N ALA A 649 17.94 0.69 -6.55
CA ALA A 649 18.32 0.00 -5.33
C ALA A 649 17.40 0.31 -4.12
N GLU A 650 16.60 1.37 -4.19
CA GLU A 650 15.60 1.70 -3.18
C GLU A 650 14.56 0.58 -3.00
N SER A 651 13.94 0.50 -1.81
CA SER A 651 12.96 -0.54 -1.46
C SER A 651 11.77 -0.64 -2.41
N ARG A 652 11.38 0.48 -3.06
CA ARG A 652 10.29 0.55 -4.03
C ARG A 652 10.72 0.32 -5.48
N GLY A 653 12.03 0.25 -5.74
CA GLY A 653 12.61 -0.07 -7.04
C GLY A 653 12.57 -1.58 -7.32
N ILE A 654 13.76 -2.17 -7.50
CA ILE A 654 13.93 -3.62 -7.67
C ILE A 654 15.04 -4.07 -6.71
N PRO A 655 14.75 -4.13 -5.40
CA PRO A 655 15.76 -4.49 -4.40
C PRO A 655 16.34 -5.87 -4.72
N GLY A 656 17.65 -5.90 -5.03
CA GLY A 656 18.39 -7.12 -5.38
C GLY A 656 18.59 -7.39 -6.88
N ALA A 657 18.09 -6.54 -7.78
CA ALA A 657 18.45 -6.62 -9.19
C ALA A 657 19.83 -6.00 -9.42
N GLU A 658 20.81 -6.83 -9.79
CA GLU A 658 22.04 -6.31 -10.37
C GLU A 658 21.71 -5.75 -11.76
N ILE A 659 22.06 -4.48 -11.98
CA ILE A 659 21.79 -3.76 -13.23
C ILE A 659 23.07 -3.72 -14.05
N ARG A 660 22.97 -4.13 -15.31
CA ARG A 660 24.06 -4.07 -16.30
C ARG A 660 24.01 -2.80 -17.11
#